data_AF-A0A1B0FHH7-F1
#
_entry.id   AF-A0A1B0FHH7-F1
#
_cell.length_a   1.000
_cell.length_b   1.000
_cell.length_c   1.000
_cell.angle_alpha   90.00
_cell.angle_beta   90.00
_cell.angle_gamma   90.00
#
_symmetry.space_group_name_H-M   'P 1'
#
loop_
_entity.id
_entity.type
_entity.pdbx_description
1 polymer ?
#
loop_
_entity_poly.entity_id
_entity_poly.type
_entity_poly.pdbx_seq_one_letter_code
_entity_poly.pdbx_strand_id
1 'polypeptide(L)'
;MAEFYHLVEERNNLEIFGEMRPHHLSAHVNVKLTCNDGRWDNYYNYGDSFQFECKEVAWSLYESSEAFRWCPEFAASYIIAKKNVNKSPTHIAELCYDTERFLLSSVAYNTQPEEFNFIKTKFDLRNYSFGKEIKNFQSIEEEELTPLLFEDKQFQDWFTFGNFHYAPLIENIKLKEITEKFGALLNVTWWSNLRLGNWKKYRNALEKHSAKAAYNVISGIGGKVEVPDSSGCDNTTEMKVLVDKYDRHIPAYIWNYLEPLQNTSKEFAIIAFNSPFYEFYKKNEIVFCKDICHEIDWLANVRSTFQYVNMGIMFCCRIDEVQKSKLLENFPNLLLKTDTESVAAAPLKLTGHVSIKLTCLENGTLEAKNKRTIGHSTMSWSHVYTPSPTTTTTRRNSHDYRNLFFECEKFGWDLYESLQIFRWCPEYTASYIISKKNVNKPPTHIARLCYDTERLLLSSVAYNIHPDEIKISKPTFDFSNYSFGNAIKNFQFIEEEGLTPLLFEDKQFQDWFTFGNFHYAPLIENIKLKEITEKFGALLNVTWWSNLRLGNWKKYRNALEKHSAKAAYNVISGIGGKLEVPDSSGCDNTTEMKVLVDKYDRHIPAYIWNYLEPLQKTSKEFAIIAFNSPFYEFYEEGDIVFCKDICHKINWLENVRSTFRYANMGIMFCCELDDVQKSEHLDNFPKKNDAEDVTKRR
;
A
#
# COMPACT_ATOMS: atom_id res chain seq x y z
N MET A 1 55.40 3.96 -32.57
CA MET A 1 53.98 3.87 -32.95
C MET A 1 53.40 2.71 -32.18
N ALA A 2 52.58 2.98 -31.17
CA ALA A 2 51.86 1.96 -30.43
C ALA A 2 50.48 1.80 -31.09
N GLU A 3 50.17 0.61 -31.61
CA GLU A 3 48.83 0.27 -32.07
C GLU A 3 47.99 -0.18 -30.87
N PHE A 4 46.87 0.50 -30.64
CA PHE A 4 45.85 0.10 -29.67
C PHE A 4 44.84 -0.82 -30.35
N TYR A 5 44.70 -2.05 -29.88
CA TYR A 5 43.64 -2.97 -30.31
C TYR A 5 42.48 -2.91 -29.31
N HIS A 6 41.31 -2.49 -29.78
CA HIS A 6 40.05 -2.57 -29.04
C HIS A 6 39.33 -3.85 -29.46
N LEU A 7 39.13 -4.78 -28.52
CA LEU A 7 38.27 -5.95 -28.68
C LEU A 7 36.99 -5.71 -27.87
N VAL A 8 35.83 -5.74 -28.53
CA VAL A 8 34.50 -5.63 -27.92
C VAL A 8 33.75 -6.91 -28.28
N GLU A 9 33.44 -7.75 -27.29
CA GLU A 9 32.47 -8.84 -27.42
C GLU A 9 31.43 -8.72 -26.31
N GLU A 10 30.14 -8.67 -26.70
CA GLU A 10 29.01 -8.40 -25.83
C GLU A 10 28.39 -9.69 -25.30
N ARG A 11 28.59 -9.97 -24.01
CA ARG A 11 27.63 -10.70 -23.16
C ARG A 11 27.72 -10.16 -21.72
N ASN A 12 26.56 -9.86 -21.12
CA ASN A 12 26.36 -9.46 -19.72
C ASN A 12 26.68 -8.01 -19.32
N ASN A 13 26.18 -7.02 -20.09
CA ASN A 13 26.03 -5.63 -19.62
C ASN A 13 27.30 -4.91 -19.12
N LEU A 14 28.50 -5.32 -19.48
CA LEU A 14 29.76 -4.68 -19.02
C LEU A 14 30.73 -4.48 -20.19
N GLU A 15 31.47 -3.37 -20.18
CA GLU A 15 32.51 -3.06 -21.19
C GLU A 15 33.91 -3.49 -20.67
N ILE A 16 34.78 -3.96 -21.57
CA ILE A 16 36.13 -4.43 -21.26
C ILE A 16 37.17 -3.40 -21.73
N PHE A 17 38.10 -3.03 -20.85
CA PHE A 17 39.25 -2.15 -21.16
C PHE A 17 40.56 -2.80 -20.73
N GLY A 18 41.57 -2.81 -21.61
CA GLY A 18 42.94 -3.23 -21.28
C GLY A 18 43.99 -2.58 -22.18
N GLU A 19 45.17 -2.28 -21.63
CA GLU A 19 46.35 -1.86 -22.39
C GLU A 19 47.22 -3.07 -22.74
N MET A 20 47.50 -3.29 -24.03
CA MET A 20 48.48 -4.27 -24.49
C MET A 20 49.84 -3.59 -24.72
N ARG A 21 50.89 -4.06 -24.04
CA ARG A 21 52.28 -3.82 -24.49
C ARG A 21 52.73 -5.01 -25.34
N PRO A 22 53.20 -4.80 -26.57
CA PRO A 22 53.52 -5.89 -27.48
C PRO A 22 54.91 -6.45 -27.13
N HIS A 23 54.98 -7.43 -26.25
CA HIS A 23 56.11 -8.33 -26.21
C HIS A 23 55.60 -9.78 -26.25
N HIS A 24 55.85 -10.42 -27.40
CA HIS A 24 55.68 -11.84 -27.68
C HIS A 24 54.24 -12.40 -27.72
N LEU A 25 53.46 -12.00 -28.72
CA LEU A 25 52.31 -12.79 -29.20
C LEU A 25 52.44 -12.99 -30.72
N SER A 26 53.04 -14.12 -31.13
CA SER A 26 53.15 -14.56 -32.52
C SER A 26 52.01 -15.49 -32.96
N ALA A 27 50.88 -15.49 -32.23
CA ALA A 27 49.66 -16.19 -32.62
C ALA A 27 48.46 -15.31 -32.29
N HIS A 28 47.54 -15.14 -33.24
CA HIS A 28 46.24 -14.52 -33.01
C HIS A 28 45.43 -15.38 -32.03
N VAL A 29 45.43 -14.99 -30.74
CA VAL A 29 44.57 -15.61 -29.73
C VAL A 29 43.31 -14.74 -29.63
N ASN A 30 42.17 -15.26 -30.06
CA ASN A 30 40.87 -14.68 -29.74
C ASN A 30 40.51 -15.09 -28.31
N VAL A 31 40.54 -14.13 -27.39
CA VAL A 31 40.10 -14.34 -26.00
C VAL A 31 38.67 -13.82 -25.88
N LYS A 32 37.73 -14.71 -25.56
CA LYS A 32 36.35 -14.35 -25.24
C LYS A 32 36.26 -14.10 -23.74
N LEU A 33 36.00 -12.85 -23.37
CA LEU A 33 35.89 -12.42 -21.98
C LEU A 33 34.41 -12.15 -21.65
N THR A 34 33.95 -12.61 -20.49
CA THR A 34 32.57 -12.41 -20.00
C THR A 34 32.66 -11.85 -18.58
N CYS A 35 31.98 -10.73 -18.30
CA CYS A 35 31.99 -10.14 -16.96
C CYS A 35 30.70 -10.53 -16.22
N ASN A 36 30.85 -11.17 -15.06
CA ASN A 36 29.75 -11.61 -14.20
C ASN A 36 29.95 -11.03 -12.79
N ASP A 37 29.01 -10.22 -12.29
CA ASP A 37 29.00 -9.69 -10.90
C ASP A 37 30.34 -9.10 -10.43
N GLY A 38 31.02 -8.35 -11.30
CA GLY A 38 32.30 -7.70 -11.00
C GLY A 38 33.50 -8.64 -10.85
N ARG A 39 33.38 -9.93 -11.21
CA ARG A 39 34.50 -10.90 -11.27
C ARG A 39 34.59 -11.60 -12.62
N TRP A 40 35.81 -12.04 -12.95
CA TRP A 40 36.14 -12.73 -14.19
C TRP A 40 36.19 -14.24 -13.96
N ASP A 41 35.55 -15.02 -14.84
CA ASP A 41 35.82 -16.45 -15.01
C ASP A 41 36.82 -16.63 -16.14
N ASN A 42 37.99 -17.23 -15.88
CA ASN A 42 38.98 -17.52 -16.90
C ASN A 42 39.45 -18.97 -16.79
N TYR A 43 39.30 -19.76 -17.87
CA TYR A 43 39.64 -21.19 -17.87
C TYR A 43 41.09 -21.47 -18.32
N TYR A 44 41.94 -20.45 -18.52
CA TYR A 44 43.33 -20.67 -18.92
C TYR A 44 44.34 -19.85 -18.11
N ASN A 45 45.18 -20.58 -17.36
CA ASN A 45 46.37 -20.10 -16.67
C ASN A 45 47.46 -19.76 -17.69
N TYR A 46 47.68 -18.47 -17.95
CA TYR A 46 48.99 -17.98 -18.43
C TYR A 46 49.45 -16.82 -17.54
N GLY A 47 50.72 -16.87 -17.16
CA GLY A 47 51.33 -16.17 -16.02
C GLY A 47 51.61 -14.68 -16.18
N ASP A 48 50.79 -13.93 -16.92
CA ASP A 48 50.86 -12.46 -16.97
C ASP A 48 49.56 -11.88 -16.40
N SER A 49 49.68 -11.09 -15.33
CA SER A 49 48.55 -10.49 -14.62
C SER A 49 48.02 -9.27 -15.39
N PHE A 50 47.08 -9.50 -16.30
CA PHE A 50 46.29 -8.44 -16.91
C PHE A 50 45.24 -7.95 -15.91
N GLN A 51 45.19 -6.65 -15.63
CA GLN A 51 44.13 -6.02 -14.84
C GLN A 51 43.08 -5.43 -15.79
N PHE A 52 41.88 -6.03 -15.79
CA PHE A 52 40.71 -5.50 -16.47
C PHE A 52 39.69 -5.05 -15.40
N GLU A 53 39.09 -3.88 -15.58
CA GLU A 53 38.05 -3.32 -14.70
C GLU A 53 36.73 -3.22 -15.47
N CYS A 54 35.65 -3.78 -14.92
CA CYS A 54 34.32 -3.63 -15.49
C CYS A 54 33.74 -2.29 -15.01
N LYS A 55 33.47 -1.37 -15.95
CA LYS A 55 32.81 -0.09 -15.62
C LYS A 55 31.29 -0.28 -15.59
N GLU A 56 30.66 0.36 -14.59
CA GLU A 56 29.20 0.45 -14.53
C GLU A 56 28.62 1.06 -15.81
N VAL A 57 27.47 0.53 -16.24
CA VAL A 57 26.75 1.05 -17.40
C VAL A 57 26.29 2.48 -17.12
N ALA A 58 26.84 3.43 -17.87
CA ALA A 58 26.42 4.81 -17.78
C ALA A 58 25.10 5.01 -18.53
N TRP A 59 23.97 4.97 -17.82
CA TRP A 59 22.69 5.45 -18.37
C TRP A 59 22.57 6.97 -18.28
N SER A 60 22.05 7.62 -19.32
CA SER A 60 21.83 9.07 -19.38
C SER A 60 20.43 9.40 -19.87
N LEU A 61 19.91 10.55 -19.43
CA LEU A 61 18.68 11.16 -19.93
C LEU A 61 19.02 12.25 -20.93
N TYR A 62 18.31 12.30 -22.05
CA TYR A 62 18.45 13.32 -23.08
C TYR A 62 17.09 13.97 -23.34
N GLU A 63 17.07 15.27 -23.59
CA GLU A 63 15.92 15.92 -24.22
C GLU A 63 15.88 15.50 -25.70
N SER A 64 14.71 15.13 -26.21
CA SER A 64 14.55 14.84 -27.64
C SER A 64 14.66 16.13 -28.44
N SER A 65 15.28 16.08 -29.62
CA SER A 65 15.33 17.23 -30.53
C SER A 65 13.97 17.55 -31.18
N GLU A 66 13.07 16.57 -31.19
CA GLU A 66 11.73 16.68 -31.76
C GLU A 66 10.70 16.19 -30.74
N ALA A 67 9.54 16.84 -30.68
CA ALA A 67 8.45 16.36 -29.85
C ALA A 67 7.93 15.01 -30.35
N PHE A 68 7.73 14.07 -29.43
CA PHE A 68 7.17 12.77 -29.77
C PHE A 68 5.70 12.91 -30.17
N ARG A 69 5.30 12.18 -31.22
CA ARG A 69 3.95 12.29 -31.79
C ARG A 69 2.81 11.90 -30.84
N TRP A 70 3.10 11.17 -29.78
CA TRP A 70 2.13 10.78 -28.76
C TRP A 70 2.29 11.56 -27.45
N CYS A 71 3.28 12.46 -27.35
CA CYS A 71 3.37 13.34 -26.20
C CYS A 71 2.26 14.39 -26.27
N PRO A 72 1.62 14.70 -25.12
CA PRO A 72 0.77 15.87 -25.00
C PRO A 72 1.53 17.16 -25.34
N GLU A 73 0.83 18.19 -25.81
CA GLU A 73 1.42 19.48 -26.19
C GLU A 73 2.18 20.16 -25.04
N PHE A 74 1.76 19.92 -23.79
CA PHE A 74 2.38 20.47 -22.58
C PHE A 74 3.50 19.59 -22.01
N ALA A 75 3.76 18.42 -22.58
CA ALA A 75 4.73 17.47 -22.07
C ALA A 75 6.06 17.56 -22.82
N ALA A 76 7.17 17.53 -22.07
CA ALA A 76 8.50 17.43 -22.63
C ALA A 76 8.79 15.98 -23.08
N SER A 77 9.50 15.86 -24.21
CA SER A 77 9.93 14.57 -24.78
C SER A 77 11.37 14.26 -24.36
N TYR A 78 11.56 13.16 -23.64
CA TYR A 78 12.88 12.71 -23.17
C TYR A 78 13.25 11.34 -23.73
N ILE A 79 14.54 11.06 -23.81
CA ILE A 79 15.10 9.78 -24.25
C ILE A 79 16.01 9.26 -23.14
N ILE A 80 15.73 8.07 -22.62
CA ILE A 80 16.67 7.29 -21.82
C ILE A 80 17.53 6.48 -22.75
N ALA A 81 18.86 6.62 -22.61
CA ALA A 81 19.81 5.90 -23.43
C ALA A 81 20.99 5.35 -22.64
N LYS A 82 21.52 4.24 -23.16
CA LYS A 82 22.82 3.71 -22.76
C LYS A 82 23.92 4.56 -23.37
N LYS A 83 24.80 5.11 -22.55
CA LYS A 83 25.99 5.82 -23.00
C LYS A 83 27.04 4.79 -23.40
N ASN A 84 27.46 4.84 -24.65
CA ASN A 84 28.50 3.96 -25.17
C ASN A 84 29.81 4.75 -25.25
N VAL A 85 30.93 4.10 -24.90
CA VAL A 85 32.23 4.76 -25.04
C VAL A 85 32.58 4.86 -26.53
N ASN A 86 32.87 6.08 -27.00
CA ASN A 86 33.26 6.39 -28.38
C ASN A 86 32.24 5.99 -29.47
N LYS A 87 30.98 5.73 -29.10
CA LYS A 87 29.86 5.46 -30.03
C LYS A 87 28.67 6.35 -29.69
N SER A 88 27.75 6.50 -30.64
CA SER A 88 26.47 7.15 -30.38
C SER A 88 25.71 6.43 -29.25
N PRO A 89 24.96 7.14 -28.39
CA PRO A 89 24.12 6.52 -27.38
C PRO A 89 23.10 5.55 -28.01
N THR A 90 22.73 4.50 -27.27
CA THR A 90 21.71 3.53 -27.71
C THR A 90 20.37 3.88 -27.07
N HIS A 91 19.32 4.04 -27.88
CA HIS A 91 17.93 4.25 -27.41
C HIS A 91 17.45 3.06 -26.58
N ILE A 92 16.81 3.34 -25.44
CA ILE A 92 16.21 2.30 -24.59
C ILE A 92 14.74 2.57 -24.32
N ALA A 93 14.42 3.80 -23.92
CA ALA A 93 13.06 4.21 -23.66
C ALA A 93 12.87 5.70 -23.98
N GLU A 94 11.63 6.06 -24.31
CA GLU A 94 11.22 7.42 -24.66
C GLU A 94 10.10 7.86 -23.71
N LEU A 95 10.19 9.03 -23.11
CA LEU A 95 9.28 9.51 -22.06
C LEU A 95 8.58 10.80 -22.46
N CYS A 96 7.28 10.86 -22.18
CA CYS A 96 6.50 12.10 -22.18
C CYS A 96 6.29 12.53 -20.72
N TYR A 97 6.84 13.67 -20.34
CA TYR A 97 6.82 14.13 -18.95
C TYR A 97 6.27 15.55 -18.84
N ASP A 98 5.24 15.72 -18.02
CA ASP A 98 4.67 17.03 -17.70
C ASP A 98 5.57 17.71 -16.66
N THR A 99 6.37 18.69 -17.11
CA THR A 99 7.31 19.41 -16.24
C THR A 99 6.63 20.42 -15.33
N GLU A 100 5.39 20.81 -15.60
CA GLU A 100 4.64 21.75 -14.74
C GLU A 100 4.02 21.01 -13.56
N ARG A 101 3.47 19.81 -13.80
CA ARG A 101 2.82 18.98 -12.76
C ARG A 101 3.72 17.92 -12.16
N PHE A 102 4.94 17.76 -12.67
CA PHE A 102 5.88 16.70 -12.30
C PHE A 102 5.29 15.30 -12.45
N LEU A 103 4.60 15.06 -13.58
CA LEU A 103 3.83 13.84 -13.81
C LEU A 103 4.26 13.14 -15.10
N LEU A 104 4.59 11.85 -15.00
CA LEU A 104 4.81 11.01 -16.17
C LEU A 104 3.49 10.84 -16.94
N SER A 105 3.46 11.24 -18.21
CA SER A 105 2.29 11.02 -19.08
C SER A 105 2.33 9.65 -19.74
N SER A 106 3.47 9.29 -20.34
CA SER A 106 3.68 8.00 -20.99
C SER A 106 5.15 7.67 -21.17
N VAL A 107 5.44 6.40 -21.42
CA VAL A 107 6.77 5.89 -21.72
C VAL A 107 6.67 4.79 -22.77
N ALA A 108 7.53 4.87 -23.78
CA ALA A 108 7.63 3.91 -24.86
C ALA A 108 8.92 3.10 -24.74
N TYR A 109 8.81 1.78 -24.95
CA TYR A 109 9.92 0.84 -24.89
C TYR A 109 9.63 -0.40 -25.72
N ASN A 110 10.67 -1.20 -25.97
CA ASN A 110 10.53 -2.46 -26.69
C ASN A 110 10.62 -3.65 -25.75
N THR A 111 9.80 -4.66 -25.99
CA THR A 111 9.90 -5.97 -25.34
C THR A 111 10.16 -7.02 -26.40
N GLN A 112 11.31 -7.69 -26.34
CA GLN A 112 11.74 -8.64 -27.37
C GLN A 112 12.69 -9.73 -26.83
N PRO A 113 12.81 -10.88 -27.52
CA PRO A 113 13.90 -11.83 -27.32
C PRO A 113 15.26 -11.23 -27.72
N GLU A 114 16.37 -11.74 -27.18
CA GLU A 114 17.73 -11.25 -27.48
C GLU A 114 18.14 -11.44 -28.95
N GLU A 115 17.58 -12.45 -29.63
CA GLU A 115 17.94 -12.84 -31.00
C GLU A 115 17.01 -12.25 -32.09
N PHE A 116 16.27 -11.18 -31.78
CA PHE A 116 15.20 -10.69 -32.65
C PHE A 116 15.69 -9.67 -33.69
N ASN A 117 15.47 -9.98 -34.98
CA ASN A 117 15.74 -9.04 -36.08
C ASN A 117 14.58 -8.07 -36.30
N PHE A 118 14.89 -6.77 -36.39
CA PHE A 118 13.89 -5.71 -36.56
C PHE A 118 13.28 -5.70 -37.97
N ILE A 119 11.95 -5.59 -38.03
CA ILE A 119 11.21 -5.13 -39.20
C ILE A 119 10.75 -3.70 -38.89
N LYS A 120 10.77 -2.80 -39.88
CA LYS A 120 10.33 -1.42 -39.71
C LYS A 120 8.84 -1.37 -39.33
N THR A 121 8.52 -0.83 -38.16
CA THR A 121 7.15 -0.69 -37.63
C THR A 121 6.62 0.74 -37.74
N LYS A 122 5.33 0.96 -37.39
CA LYS A 122 4.77 2.32 -37.42
C LYS A 122 5.44 3.21 -36.36
N PHE A 123 5.91 2.58 -35.28
CA PHE A 123 6.60 3.20 -34.17
C PHE A 123 8.03 2.66 -34.05
N ASP A 124 9.07 3.44 -34.35
CA ASP A 124 10.46 3.03 -34.10
C ASP A 124 11.09 4.06 -33.15
N LEU A 125 11.52 3.60 -31.97
CA LEU A 125 12.25 4.40 -30.96
C LEU A 125 13.53 5.05 -31.51
N ARG A 126 14.01 4.65 -32.69
CA ARG A 126 15.20 5.22 -33.33
C ARG A 126 14.89 6.39 -34.26
N ASN A 127 13.62 6.74 -34.42
CA ASN A 127 13.23 7.83 -35.32
C ASN A 127 13.50 9.21 -34.72
N TYR A 128 13.68 9.32 -33.41
CA TYR A 128 13.93 10.59 -32.73
C TYR A 128 15.43 10.79 -32.44
N SER A 129 15.87 12.04 -32.47
CA SER A 129 17.29 12.39 -32.33
C SER A 129 17.62 12.90 -30.94
N PHE A 130 18.76 12.47 -30.42
CA PHE A 130 19.29 12.95 -29.14
C PHE A 130 19.56 14.45 -29.19
N GLY A 131 18.92 15.21 -28.31
CA GLY A 131 19.25 16.59 -28.01
C GLY A 131 20.20 16.71 -26.83
N LYS A 132 19.88 17.59 -25.88
CA LYS A 132 20.75 17.93 -24.75
C LYS A 132 20.74 16.83 -23.67
N GLU A 133 21.91 16.41 -23.21
CA GLU A 133 22.05 15.52 -22.04
C GLU A 133 21.62 16.27 -20.76
N ILE A 134 20.68 15.68 -20.01
CA ILE A 134 20.17 16.19 -18.75
C ILE A 134 20.98 15.54 -17.61
N LYS A 135 21.84 16.35 -16.96
CA LYS A 135 22.77 15.87 -15.93
C LYS A 135 22.21 15.89 -14.51
N ASN A 136 21.18 16.70 -14.24
CA ASN A 136 20.61 16.92 -12.91
C ASN A 136 19.11 16.59 -12.88
N PHE A 137 18.69 15.44 -13.40
CA PHE A 137 17.28 15.01 -13.28
C PHE A 137 16.95 14.47 -11.87
N GLN A 138 17.99 14.10 -11.10
CA GLN A 138 17.87 13.62 -9.71
C GLN A 138 17.35 14.69 -8.72
N SER A 139 17.27 15.97 -9.13
CA SER A 139 16.70 17.06 -8.33
C SER A 139 15.21 17.28 -8.58
N ILE A 140 14.57 16.47 -9.42
CA ILE A 140 13.11 16.36 -9.44
C ILE A 140 12.78 15.60 -8.15
N GLU A 141 12.55 16.36 -7.07
CA GLU A 141 12.35 15.83 -5.73
C GLU A 141 11.29 14.72 -5.75
N GLU A 142 11.52 13.69 -4.93
CA GLU A 142 10.57 12.66 -4.52
C GLU A 142 9.40 13.28 -3.73
N GLU A 143 8.81 14.38 -4.20
CA GLU A 143 7.56 14.88 -3.64
C GLU A 143 6.44 13.94 -4.11
N GLU A 144 6.41 12.74 -3.55
CA GLU A 144 5.34 11.78 -3.75
C GLU A 144 3.99 12.41 -3.37
N LEU A 145 2.91 11.97 -3.99
CA LEU A 145 1.58 12.25 -3.48
C LEU A 145 1.47 11.61 -2.10
N THR A 146 1.32 12.42 -1.05
CA THR A 146 1.11 11.95 0.32
C THR A 146 -0.21 12.51 0.86
N PRO A 147 -0.85 11.82 1.84
CA PRO A 147 -2.08 12.31 2.44
C PRO A 147 -1.98 13.74 2.97
N LEU A 148 -0.79 14.17 3.43
CA LEU A 148 -0.58 15.48 4.04
C LEU A 148 -0.62 16.65 3.02
N LEU A 149 -0.61 16.35 1.72
CA LEU A 149 -0.65 17.35 0.66
C LEU A 149 -2.07 17.70 0.22
N PHE A 150 -3.09 16.97 0.69
CA PHE A 150 -4.49 17.31 0.49
C PHE A 150 -4.97 18.26 1.58
N GLU A 151 -5.57 19.39 1.19
CA GLU A 151 -6.12 20.37 2.13
C GLU A 151 -7.36 19.82 2.86
N ASP A 152 -8.20 19.06 2.15
CA ASP A 152 -9.42 18.47 2.69
C ASP A 152 -9.12 17.17 3.46
N LYS A 153 -9.56 17.10 4.73
CA LYS A 153 -9.34 15.92 5.59
C LYS A 153 -9.99 14.66 5.04
N GLN A 154 -11.15 14.77 4.41
CA GLN A 154 -11.83 13.68 3.74
C GLN A 154 -10.98 13.14 2.59
N PHE A 155 -10.32 14.00 1.83
CA PHE A 155 -9.42 13.56 0.75
C PHE A 155 -8.17 12.87 1.30
N GLN A 156 -7.61 13.34 2.42
CA GLN A 156 -6.54 12.60 3.11
C GLN A 156 -6.99 11.19 3.50
N ASP A 157 -8.21 11.09 4.03
CA ASP A 157 -8.80 9.82 4.45
C ASP A 157 -9.09 8.90 3.25
N TRP A 158 -9.55 9.44 2.12
CA TRP A 158 -9.76 8.67 0.89
C TRP A 158 -8.46 8.19 0.24
N PHE A 159 -7.45 9.05 0.20
CA PHE A 159 -6.12 8.65 -0.25
C PHE A 159 -5.57 7.50 0.59
N THR A 160 -5.69 7.63 1.92
CA THR A 160 -5.24 6.61 2.87
C THR A 160 -6.05 5.32 2.72
N PHE A 161 -7.37 5.43 2.59
CA PHE A 161 -8.26 4.27 2.39
C PHE A 161 -7.93 3.50 1.11
N GLY A 162 -7.67 4.21 0.01
CA GLY A 162 -7.31 3.56 -1.25
C GLY A 162 -5.94 2.89 -1.25
N ASN A 163 -5.15 3.06 -0.18
CA ASN A 163 -3.78 2.55 -0.08
C ASN A 163 -2.96 2.85 -1.34
N PHE A 164 -3.04 4.12 -1.78
CA PHE A 164 -2.29 4.57 -2.94
C PHE A 164 -0.81 4.72 -2.60
N HIS A 165 0.04 4.23 -3.48
CA HIS A 165 1.49 4.30 -3.31
C HIS A 165 2.17 4.62 -4.64
N TYR A 166 3.38 5.17 -4.58
CA TYR A 166 4.17 5.51 -5.75
C TYR A 166 5.00 4.31 -6.20
N ALA A 167 4.97 4.00 -7.50
CA ALA A 167 5.75 2.90 -8.05
C ALA A 167 5.95 3.03 -9.57
N PRO A 168 6.97 2.37 -10.16
CA PRO A 168 7.27 2.46 -11.59
C PRO A 168 6.05 2.09 -12.44
N LEU A 169 5.78 2.89 -13.48
CA LEU A 169 4.78 2.56 -14.50
C LEU A 169 5.20 1.32 -15.31
N ILE A 170 6.51 1.20 -15.58
CA ILE A 170 7.11 0.01 -16.17
C ILE A 170 7.79 -0.79 -15.08
N GLU A 171 7.41 -2.05 -14.91
CA GLU A 171 8.16 -3.00 -14.09
C GLU A 171 8.45 -4.24 -14.96
N ASN A 172 9.44 -4.09 -15.83
CA ASN A 172 9.97 -5.15 -16.69
C ASN A 172 11.35 -5.53 -16.16
N ILE A 173 11.60 -6.82 -15.93
CA ILE A 173 12.87 -7.29 -15.37
C ILE A 173 14.09 -6.87 -16.22
N LYS A 174 13.92 -6.77 -17.55
CA LYS A 174 14.95 -6.31 -18.48
C LYS A 174 15.27 -4.83 -18.36
N LEU A 175 14.37 -4.05 -17.75
CA LEU A 175 14.50 -2.61 -17.55
C LEU A 175 14.70 -2.25 -16.05
N LYS A 176 14.99 -3.24 -15.21
CA LYS A 176 15.08 -3.06 -13.75
C LYS A 176 16.08 -1.96 -13.36
N GLU A 177 17.29 -1.99 -13.90
CA GLU A 177 18.33 -0.97 -13.63
C GLU A 177 17.87 0.44 -14.02
N ILE A 178 17.09 0.55 -15.10
CA ILE A 178 16.55 1.83 -15.57
C ILE A 178 15.46 2.31 -14.63
N THR A 179 14.56 1.42 -14.21
CA THR A 179 13.50 1.77 -13.26
C THR A 179 14.06 2.15 -11.89
N GLU A 180 15.17 1.55 -11.46
CA GLU A 180 15.86 1.93 -10.22
C GLU A 180 16.55 3.29 -10.35
N LYS A 181 17.26 3.51 -11.47
CA LYS A 181 18.01 4.76 -11.68
C LYS A 181 17.14 5.97 -12.01
N PHE A 182 16.02 5.77 -12.72
CA PHE A 182 15.10 6.82 -13.16
C PHE A 182 13.73 6.73 -12.46
N GLY A 183 13.66 6.05 -11.30
CA GLY A 183 12.41 5.81 -10.56
C GLY A 183 11.57 7.07 -10.34
N ALA A 184 12.20 8.17 -9.90
CA ALA A 184 11.50 9.45 -9.70
C ALA A 184 10.74 9.95 -10.94
N LEU A 185 11.25 9.67 -12.15
CA LEU A 185 10.61 10.04 -13.42
C LEU A 185 9.60 9.00 -13.91
N LEU A 186 9.82 7.73 -13.58
CA LEU A 186 9.05 6.60 -14.11
C LEU A 186 7.91 6.18 -13.18
N ASN A 187 7.91 6.64 -11.95
CA ASN A 187 6.90 6.29 -10.97
C ASN A 187 5.58 7.05 -11.24
N VAL A 188 4.48 6.39 -10.91
CA VAL A 188 3.12 6.94 -10.91
C VAL A 188 2.40 6.48 -9.66
N THR A 189 1.28 7.12 -9.33
CA THR A 189 0.46 6.71 -8.18
C THR A 189 -0.44 5.54 -8.55
N TRP A 190 -0.25 4.43 -7.85
CA TRP A 190 -0.97 3.18 -8.05
C TRP A 190 -1.96 2.92 -6.93
N TRP A 191 -3.14 2.43 -7.28
CA TRP A 191 -3.93 1.61 -6.36
C TRP A 191 -3.22 0.27 -6.17
N SER A 192 -2.85 -0.04 -4.92
CA SER A 192 -2.15 -1.27 -4.53
C SER A 192 -2.76 -2.53 -5.13
N ASN A 193 -4.07 -2.72 -5.01
CA ASN A 193 -4.68 -3.98 -5.40
C ASN A 193 -4.72 -4.15 -6.93
N LEU A 194 -4.80 -3.06 -7.70
CA LEU A 194 -4.64 -3.14 -9.15
C LEU A 194 -3.22 -3.58 -9.52
N ARG A 195 -2.21 -2.88 -8.98
CA ARG A 195 -0.80 -3.13 -9.29
C ARG A 195 -0.39 -4.56 -8.95
N LEU A 196 -0.77 -5.02 -7.76
CA LEU A 196 -0.41 -6.34 -7.23
C LEU A 196 -1.35 -7.46 -7.69
N GLY A 197 -2.55 -7.12 -8.14
CA GLY A 197 -3.57 -8.03 -8.67
C GLY A 197 -3.50 -8.20 -10.18
N ASN A 198 -4.52 -7.70 -10.89
CA ASN A 198 -4.66 -7.98 -12.32
C ASN A 198 -3.51 -7.41 -13.17
N TRP A 199 -2.93 -6.27 -12.79
CA TRP A 199 -1.81 -5.69 -13.54
C TRP A 199 -0.56 -6.57 -13.45
N LYS A 200 -0.20 -7.07 -12.26
CA LYS A 200 0.91 -8.04 -12.07
C LYS A 200 0.68 -9.31 -12.90
N LYS A 201 -0.54 -9.86 -12.89
CA LYS A 201 -0.90 -11.05 -13.69
C LYS A 201 -0.72 -10.80 -15.19
N TYR A 202 -1.21 -9.66 -15.69
CA TYR A 202 -1.01 -9.24 -17.07
C TYR A 202 0.47 -9.08 -17.41
N ARG A 203 1.26 -8.39 -16.56
CA ARG A 203 2.70 -8.20 -16.80
C ARG A 203 3.46 -9.51 -16.89
N ASN A 204 3.19 -10.44 -15.98
CA ASN A 204 3.79 -11.78 -16.00
C ASN A 204 3.43 -12.55 -17.28
N ALA A 205 2.19 -12.42 -17.76
CA ALA A 205 1.75 -13.01 -19.02
C ALA A 205 2.45 -12.38 -20.23
N LEU A 206 2.59 -11.05 -20.24
CA LEU A 206 3.31 -10.32 -21.30
C LEU A 206 4.78 -10.71 -21.33
N GLU A 207 5.44 -10.83 -20.18
CA GLU A 207 6.84 -11.23 -20.07
C GLU A 207 7.05 -12.64 -20.63
N LYS A 208 6.20 -13.59 -20.24
CA LYS A 208 6.23 -14.97 -20.74
C LYS A 208 6.00 -15.02 -22.25
N HIS A 209 5.08 -14.22 -22.77
CA HIS A 209 4.80 -14.13 -24.21
C HIS A 209 5.95 -13.47 -24.99
N SER A 210 6.56 -12.45 -24.40
CA SER A 210 7.67 -11.68 -24.98
C SER A 210 8.98 -12.48 -25.09
N ALA A 211 9.04 -13.68 -24.51
CA ALA A 211 10.11 -14.64 -24.78
C ALA A 211 10.07 -15.20 -26.22
N LYS A 212 8.94 -15.05 -26.93
CA LYS A 212 8.74 -15.60 -28.29
C LYS A 212 8.21 -14.57 -29.29
N ALA A 213 7.57 -13.51 -28.81
CA ALA A 213 7.04 -12.42 -29.61
C ALA A 213 7.71 -11.11 -29.22
N ALA A 214 7.69 -10.14 -30.11
CA ALA A 214 8.28 -8.84 -29.86
C ALA A 214 7.26 -7.72 -30.10
N TYR A 215 7.25 -6.72 -29.23
CA TYR A 215 6.29 -5.62 -29.25
C TYR A 215 7.00 -4.29 -29.03
N ASN A 216 6.52 -3.27 -29.73
CA ASN A 216 6.60 -1.90 -29.25
C ASN A 216 5.48 -1.69 -28.24
N VAL A 217 5.84 -1.18 -27.06
CA VAL A 217 4.89 -0.91 -25.99
C VAL A 217 4.95 0.57 -25.65
N ILE A 218 3.78 1.20 -25.59
CA ILE A 218 3.62 2.53 -24.98
C ILE A 218 2.77 2.33 -23.74
N SER A 219 3.35 2.54 -22.57
CA SER A 219 2.65 2.58 -21.29
C SER A 219 2.29 4.01 -20.96
N GLY A 220 1.09 4.25 -20.48
CA GLY A 220 0.70 5.59 -20.07
C GLY A 220 -0.38 5.62 -19.02
N ILE A 221 -0.69 6.84 -18.60
CA ILE A 221 -1.73 7.14 -17.63
C ILE A 221 -2.83 8.01 -18.27
N GLY A 222 -4.02 8.05 -17.68
CA GLY A 222 -5.10 8.91 -18.14
C GLY A 222 -6.23 9.07 -17.12
N GLY A 223 -7.07 10.08 -17.33
CA GLY A 223 -8.17 10.43 -16.43
C GLY A 223 -7.70 10.85 -15.03
N LYS A 224 -8.67 11.17 -14.15
CA LYS A 224 -8.41 11.60 -12.78
C LYS A 224 -9.30 10.81 -11.83
N VAL A 225 -8.73 10.29 -10.73
CA VAL A 225 -9.52 9.54 -9.74
C VAL A 225 -10.51 10.48 -9.08
N GLU A 226 -11.78 10.09 -9.10
CA GLU A 226 -12.84 10.75 -8.34
C GLU A 226 -13.25 9.88 -7.14
N VAL A 227 -13.57 10.55 -6.04
CA VAL A 227 -13.96 9.96 -4.77
C VAL A 227 -15.33 10.45 -4.34
N PRO A 228 -16.09 9.64 -3.60
CA PRO A 228 -17.40 10.05 -3.12
C PRO A 228 -17.27 11.19 -2.09
N ASP A 229 -17.93 12.30 -2.37
CA ASP A 229 -18.11 13.40 -1.44
C ASP A 229 -19.26 13.05 -0.46
N SER A 230 -18.99 13.22 0.83
CA SER A 230 -19.95 12.96 1.91
C SER A 230 -20.39 14.24 2.62
N SER A 231 -20.13 15.40 2.02
CA SER A 231 -20.48 16.71 2.59
C SER A 231 -21.98 17.03 2.55
N GLY A 232 -22.78 16.30 1.76
CA GLY A 232 -24.23 16.47 1.65
C GLY A 232 -25.05 15.40 2.40
N CYS A 233 -26.14 15.81 3.06
CA CYS A 233 -27.14 14.91 3.65
C CYS A 233 -28.14 14.34 2.62
N ASP A 234 -28.01 14.72 1.34
CA ASP A 234 -28.87 14.24 0.27
C ASP A 234 -28.30 12.92 -0.29
N ASN A 235 -29.17 11.94 -0.53
CA ASN A 235 -28.83 10.57 -0.96
C ASN A 235 -28.11 10.47 -2.33
N THR A 236 -27.67 11.58 -2.92
CA THR A 236 -26.87 11.60 -4.14
C THR A 236 -25.41 11.79 -3.79
N THR A 237 -24.62 10.72 -3.86
CA THR A 237 -23.17 10.79 -3.72
C THR A 237 -22.57 11.51 -4.92
N GLU A 238 -22.14 12.76 -4.72
CA GLU A 238 -21.37 13.49 -5.72
C GLU A 238 -19.94 12.94 -5.75
N MET A 239 -19.35 12.82 -6.94
CA MET A 239 -17.96 12.38 -7.10
C MET A 239 -17.08 13.62 -7.29
N LYS A 240 -15.97 13.71 -6.54
CA LYS A 240 -15.02 14.83 -6.62
C LYS A 240 -13.64 14.32 -6.96
N VAL A 241 -12.94 15.05 -7.84
CA VAL A 241 -11.57 14.73 -8.22
C VAL A 241 -10.65 14.88 -7.02
N LEU A 242 -9.85 13.85 -6.75
CA LEU A 242 -8.87 13.87 -5.68
C LEU A 242 -7.59 14.58 -6.16
N VAL A 243 -7.47 15.86 -5.82
CA VAL A 243 -6.33 16.73 -6.15
C VAL A 243 -5.62 17.23 -4.90
N ASP A 244 -4.30 17.32 -4.95
CA ASP A 244 -3.50 17.90 -3.88
C ASP A 244 -3.37 19.43 -4.03
N LYS A 245 -2.69 20.08 -3.07
CA LYS A 245 -2.46 21.53 -3.08
C LYS A 245 -1.65 22.07 -4.28
N TYR A 246 -1.07 21.18 -5.11
CA TYR A 246 -0.32 21.52 -6.31
C TYR A 246 -1.08 21.14 -7.59
N ASP A 247 -2.39 20.87 -7.49
CA ASP A 247 -3.25 20.40 -8.58
C ASP A 247 -2.80 19.07 -9.21
N ARG A 248 -2.00 18.28 -8.48
CA ARG A 248 -1.61 16.94 -8.89
C ARG A 248 -2.73 15.98 -8.55
N HIS A 249 -2.91 14.98 -9.40
CA HIS A 249 -4.02 14.02 -9.29
C HIS A 249 -3.51 12.60 -9.44
N ILE A 250 -4.29 11.66 -8.90
CA ILE A 250 -4.08 10.24 -9.15
C ILE A 250 -4.69 9.91 -10.53
N PRO A 251 -3.98 9.20 -11.42
CA PRO A 251 -4.56 8.80 -12.70
C PRO A 251 -5.67 7.76 -12.48
N ALA A 252 -6.81 7.95 -13.13
CA ALA A 252 -7.93 6.99 -13.07
C ALA A 252 -7.65 5.73 -13.90
N TYR A 253 -6.80 5.84 -14.92
CA TYR A 253 -6.48 4.75 -15.83
C TYR A 253 -4.98 4.58 -15.98
N ILE A 254 -4.55 3.32 -16.00
CA ILE A 254 -3.23 2.91 -16.47
C ILE A 254 -3.44 2.05 -17.71
N TRP A 255 -2.64 2.24 -18.75
CA TRP A 255 -2.85 1.53 -20.01
C TRP A 255 -1.54 1.16 -20.69
N ASN A 256 -1.59 0.10 -21.49
CA ASN A 256 -0.55 -0.26 -22.44
C ASN A 256 -1.15 -0.34 -23.85
N TYR A 257 -0.53 0.36 -24.78
CA TYR A 257 -0.67 0.14 -26.20
C TYR A 257 0.38 -0.90 -26.64
N LEU A 258 -0.04 -1.94 -27.35
CA LEU A 258 0.85 -2.99 -27.85
C LEU A 258 0.77 -3.07 -29.37
N GLU A 259 1.88 -2.76 -30.04
CA GLU A 259 2.07 -2.98 -31.47
C GLU A 259 3.03 -4.15 -31.67
N PRO A 260 2.58 -5.28 -32.26
CA PRO A 260 3.46 -6.40 -32.55
C PRO A 260 4.47 -6.02 -33.63
N LEU A 261 5.75 -6.36 -33.43
CA LEU A 261 6.83 -6.13 -34.40
C LEU A 261 6.75 -7.05 -35.62
N GLN A 262 5.94 -8.12 -35.54
CA GLN A 262 5.61 -9.00 -36.65
C GLN A 262 4.18 -8.73 -37.13
N ASN A 263 3.97 -8.72 -38.45
CA ASN A 263 2.70 -8.41 -39.10
C ASN A 263 1.60 -9.50 -38.92
N THR A 264 1.74 -10.37 -37.92
CA THR A 264 0.92 -11.56 -37.70
C THR A 264 -0.25 -11.33 -36.74
N SER A 265 -0.27 -10.21 -36.01
CA SER A 265 -1.29 -9.88 -35.01
C SER A 265 -1.72 -8.42 -35.12
N LYS A 266 -2.95 -8.10 -34.68
CA LYS A 266 -3.45 -6.72 -34.64
C LYS A 266 -2.95 -6.00 -33.39
N GLU A 267 -2.70 -4.70 -33.52
CA GLU A 267 -2.48 -3.79 -32.39
C GLU A 267 -3.72 -3.73 -31.49
N PHE A 268 -3.50 -3.57 -30.18
CA PHE A 268 -4.57 -3.43 -29.20
C PHE A 268 -4.08 -2.63 -27.99
N ALA A 269 -5.04 -2.12 -27.22
CA ALA A 269 -4.78 -1.50 -25.93
C ALA A 269 -5.30 -2.41 -24.83
N ILE A 270 -4.57 -2.51 -23.73
CA ILE A 270 -5.07 -3.04 -22.47
C ILE A 270 -5.10 -1.92 -21.44
N ILE A 271 -6.23 -1.77 -20.76
CA ILE A 271 -6.55 -0.62 -19.93
C ILE A 271 -6.99 -1.13 -18.57
N ALA A 272 -6.53 -0.47 -17.52
CA ALA A 272 -6.80 -0.79 -16.14
C ALA A 272 -7.38 0.43 -15.41
N PHE A 273 -8.45 0.22 -14.64
CA PHE A 273 -9.05 1.23 -13.79
C PHE A 273 -8.36 1.27 -12.42
N ASN A 274 -7.69 2.38 -12.12
CA ASN A 274 -6.78 2.57 -11.00
C ASN A 274 -7.48 3.21 -9.80
N SER A 275 -8.59 2.62 -9.36
CA SER A 275 -9.38 3.18 -8.27
C SER A 275 -10.17 2.09 -7.51
N PRO A 276 -10.17 2.14 -6.16
CA PRO A 276 -10.99 1.26 -5.33
C PRO A 276 -12.48 1.65 -5.32
N PHE A 277 -12.83 2.78 -5.94
CA PHE A 277 -14.17 3.37 -5.87
C PHE A 277 -15.10 2.90 -6.99
N TYR A 278 -14.80 1.78 -7.65
CA TYR A 278 -15.58 1.23 -8.77
C TYR A 278 -17.10 1.16 -8.51
N GLU A 279 -17.51 0.77 -7.29
CA GLU A 279 -18.92 0.62 -6.90
C GLU A 279 -19.73 1.93 -6.97
N PHE A 280 -19.08 3.09 -7.04
CA PHE A 280 -19.72 4.40 -7.18
C PHE A 280 -19.95 4.82 -8.63
N TYR A 281 -19.42 4.07 -9.61
CA TYR A 281 -19.54 4.38 -11.04
C TYR A 281 -20.48 3.41 -11.73
N LYS A 282 -21.05 3.83 -12.87
CA LYS A 282 -21.68 2.88 -13.78
C LYS A 282 -20.62 2.15 -14.58
N LYS A 283 -20.87 0.87 -14.87
CA LYS A 283 -19.91 0.04 -15.63
C LYS A 283 -19.46 0.67 -16.95
N ASN A 284 -20.35 1.33 -17.69
CA ASN A 284 -20.05 1.96 -18.97
C ASN A 284 -19.31 3.31 -18.85
N GLU A 285 -19.23 3.89 -17.66
CA GLU A 285 -18.40 5.08 -17.38
C GLU A 285 -16.92 4.67 -17.19
N ILE A 286 -16.66 3.41 -16.81
CA ILE A 286 -15.33 2.84 -16.60
C ILE A 286 -14.85 2.04 -17.82
N VAL A 287 -15.68 1.12 -18.31
CA VAL A 287 -15.38 0.27 -19.47
C VAL A 287 -16.02 0.92 -20.70
N PHE A 288 -15.23 1.72 -21.40
CA PHE A 288 -15.69 2.61 -22.47
C PHE A 288 -15.52 2.06 -23.89
N CYS A 289 -15.08 0.81 -24.04
CA CYS A 289 -14.91 0.14 -25.33
C CYS A 289 -15.48 -1.27 -25.27
N LYS A 290 -15.62 -1.92 -26.42
CA LYS A 290 -15.90 -3.36 -26.44
C LYS A 290 -14.67 -4.14 -25.96
N ASP A 291 -14.84 -4.94 -24.91
CA ASP A 291 -13.75 -5.78 -24.40
C ASP A 291 -13.40 -6.93 -25.37
N ILE A 292 -12.19 -6.87 -25.92
CA ILE A 292 -11.62 -7.86 -26.83
C ILE A 292 -10.55 -8.75 -26.18
N CYS A 293 -10.42 -8.77 -24.84
CA CYS A 293 -9.38 -9.60 -24.19
C CYS A 293 -9.52 -11.10 -24.51
N HIS A 294 -10.72 -11.54 -24.90
CA HIS A 294 -10.98 -12.90 -25.35
C HIS A 294 -10.41 -13.24 -26.73
N GLU A 295 -10.10 -12.24 -27.55
CA GLU A 295 -9.45 -12.39 -28.86
C GLU A 295 -7.92 -12.53 -28.74
N ILE A 296 -7.36 -12.46 -27.52
CA ILE A 296 -5.91 -12.44 -27.26
C ILE A 296 -5.51 -13.72 -26.51
N ASP A 297 -5.05 -14.72 -27.26
CA ASP A 297 -4.85 -16.09 -26.75
C ASP A 297 -3.91 -16.17 -25.54
N TRP A 298 -2.83 -15.40 -25.53
CA TRP A 298 -1.84 -15.45 -24.44
C TRP A 298 -2.36 -14.83 -23.13
N LEU A 299 -3.50 -14.14 -23.15
CA LEU A 299 -4.21 -13.66 -21.97
C LEU A 299 -5.21 -14.68 -21.40
N ALA A 300 -5.39 -15.85 -22.03
CA ALA A 300 -6.44 -16.80 -21.67
C ALA A 300 -6.44 -17.20 -20.18
N ASN A 301 -5.26 -17.37 -19.59
CA ASN A 301 -5.10 -17.83 -18.20
C ASN A 301 -5.24 -16.71 -17.16
N VAL A 302 -5.23 -15.44 -17.58
CA VAL A 302 -5.25 -14.29 -16.65
C VAL A 302 -6.52 -13.44 -16.80
N ARG A 303 -7.17 -13.47 -17.98
CA ARG A 303 -8.33 -12.63 -18.27
C ARG A 303 -9.58 -12.97 -17.45
N SER A 304 -9.65 -14.16 -16.85
CA SER A 304 -10.76 -14.55 -15.97
C SER A 304 -10.92 -13.65 -14.76
N THR A 305 -9.82 -13.07 -14.25
CA THR A 305 -9.88 -12.16 -13.09
C THR A 305 -9.96 -10.69 -13.47
N PHE A 306 -9.90 -10.32 -14.75
CA PHE A 306 -9.87 -8.91 -15.18
C PHE A 306 -11.13 -8.12 -14.83
N GLN A 307 -12.27 -8.78 -14.60
CA GLN A 307 -13.51 -8.14 -14.16
C GLN A 307 -13.71 -8.18 -12.64
N TYR A 308 -12.77 -8.74 -11.89
CA TYR A 308 -12.84 -8.82 -10.44
C TYR A 308 -12.41 -7.48 -9.82
N VAL A 309 -13.37 -6.79 -9.20
CA VAL A 309 -13.24 -5.38 -8.80
C VAL A 309 -12.07 -5.19 -7.85
N ASN A 310 -11.93 -6.06 -6.85
CA ASN A 310 -10.88 -5.95 -5.83
C ASN A 310 -9.47 -6.16 -6.38
N MET A 311 -9.29 -6.73 -7.59
CA MET A 311 -7.99 -6.82 -8.29
C MET A 311 -7.75 -5.69 -9.30
N GLY A 312 -8.64 -4.70 -9.36
CA GLY A 312 -8.62 -3.66 -10.37
C GLY A 312 -9.20 -4.14 -11.69
N ILE A 313 -10.22 -3.44 -12.19
CA ILE A 313 -10.86 -3.78 -13.45
C ILE A 313 -9.88 -3.55 -14.60
N MET A 314 -9.74 -4.55 -15.46
CA MET A 314 -8.97 -4.49 -16.69
C MET A 314 -9.82 -4.92 -17.90
N PHE A 315 -9.54 -4.33 -19.05
CA PHE A 315 -10.23 -4.64 -20.30
C PHE A 315 -9.33 -4.32 -21.50
N CYS A 316 -9.59 -4.96 -22.64
CA CYS A 316 -8.82 -4.77 -23.85
C CYS A 316 -9.66 -4.09 -24.92
N CYS A 317 -9.10 -3.11 -25.61
CA CYS A 317 -9.81 -2.33 -26.62
C CYS A 317 -9.12 -2.42 -27.98
N ARG A 318 -9.90 -2.23 -29.04
CA ARG A 318 -9.35 -1.82 -30.34
C ARG A 318 -8.87 -0.38 -30.25
N ILE A 319 -7.78 -0.07 -30.95
CA ILE A 319 -7.12 1.25 -30.91
C ILE A 319 -8.06 2.38 -31.34
N ASP A 320 -8.91 2.14 -32.34
CA ASP A 320 -9.84 3.14 -32.85
C ASP A 320 -10.94 3.50 -31.84
N GLU A 321 -11.38 2.54 -31.01
CA GLU A 321 -12.35 2.81 -29.94
C GLU A 321 -11.74 3.67 -28.82
N VAL A 322 -10.47 3.42 -28.48
CA VAL A 322 -9.75 4.23 -27.47
C VAL A 322 -9.57 5.66 -27.95
N GLN A 323 -9.14 5.85 -29.21
CA GLN A 323 -8.96 7.18 -29.81
C GLN A 323 -10.30 7.95 -29.87
N LYS A 324 -11.42 7.26 -30.10
CA LYS A 324 -12.75 7.88 -30.13
C LYS A 324 -13.27 8.28 -28.75
N SER A 325 -12.90 7.58 -27.68
CA SER A 325 -13.44 7.84 -26.34
C SER A 325 -13.00 9.18 -25.75
N LYS A 326 -11.80 9.66 -26.13
CA LYS A 326 -11.16 10.87 -25.60
C LYS A 326 -10.97 10.87 -24.07
N LEU A 327 -11.20 9.74 -23.39
CA LEU A 327 -11.01 9.59 -21.95
C LEU A 327 -9.53 9.50 -21.56
N LEU A 328 -8.70 9.04 -22.49
CA LEU A 328 -7.26 8.98 -22.36
C LEU A 328 -6.63 10.12 -23.16
N GLU A 329 -6.54 11.30 -22.55
CA GLU A 329 -5.97 12.52 -23.16
C GLU A 329 -4.57 12.29 -23.77
N ASN A 330 -3.83 11.31 -23.24
CA ASN A 330 -2.45 10.99 -23.60
C ASN A 330 -2.30 9.74 -24.48
N PHE A 331 -3.40 9.22 -25.04
CA PHE A 331 -3.35 8.03 -25.87
C PHE A 331 -2.82 8.36 -27.28
N PRO A 332 -1.95 7.52 -27.88
CA PRO A 332 -1.35 7.82 -29.18
C PRO A 332 -2.39 8.14 -30.26
N ASN A 333 -2.41 9.40 -30.70
CA ASN A 333 -3.25 9.83 -31.82
C ASN A 333 -2.45 9.73 -33.12
N LEU A 334 -2.39 8.52 -33.68
CA LEU A 334 -1.60 8.21 -34.88
C LEU A 334 -2.11 8.91 -36.15
N LEU A 335 -3.18 9.73 -36.08
CA LEU A 335 -3.83 10.31 -37.26
C LEU A 335 -3.79 11.83 -37.38
N LEU A 336 -3.43 12.64 -36.36
CA LEU A 336 -3.51 14.10 -36.50
C LEU A 336 -2.59 14.88 -35.54
N LYS A 337 -1.54 15.55 -36.06
CA LYS A 337 -1.44 17.03 -36.20
C LYS A 337 -0.01 17.49 -36.54
N THR A 338 0.04 18.47 -37.44
CA THR A 338 1.19 19.30 -37.82
C THR A 338 1.11 20.66 -37.11
N ASP A 339 2.30 21.22 -36.94
CA ASP A 339 2.67 22.63 -36.79
C ASP A 339 2.99 23.18 -35.40
N THR A 340 4.18 23.79 -35.38
CA THR A 340 5.07 24.24 -34.31
C THR A 340 4.88 25.73 -34.01
N GLU A 341 5.18 26.19 -32.79
CA GLU A 341 5.93 27.45 -32.54
C GLU A 341 6.36 27.58 -31.06
N SER A 342 7.58 28.09 -30.82
CA SER A 342 8.26 28.15 -29.52
C SER A 342 8.59 29.59 -29.10
N VAL A 343 8.58 29.89 -27.79
CA VAL A 343 9.19 31.13 -27.23
C VAL A 343 9.83 30.86 -25.86
N ALA A 344 11.03 31.43 -25.65
CA ALA A 344 11.95 31.21 -24.53
C ALA A 344 11.74 32.15 -23.31
N ALA A 345 12.25 31.74 -22.13
CA ALA A 345 12.23 32.49 -20.87
C ALA A 345 13.64 32.74 -20.29
N ALA A 346 13.77 33.74 -19.38
CA ALA A 346 14.98 34.11 -18.62
C ALA A 346 14.73 34.14 -17.09
N PRO A 347 15.76 34.03 -16.21
CA PRO A 347 15.60 33.55 -14.82
C PRO A 347 15.80 34.62 -13.71
N LEU A 348 15.39 34.30 -12.47
CA LEU A 348 15.78 35.02 -11.23
C LEU A 348 16.09 34.05 -10.06
N LYS A 349 17.07 34.41 -9.21
CA LYS A 349 17.52 33.69 -7.98
C LYS A 349 17.04 34.40 -6.70
N LEU A 350 16.87 33.66 -5.59
CA LEU A 350 17.16 34.14 -4.22
C LEU A 350 17.25 33.00 -3.18
N THR A 351 18.04 33.20 -2.12
CA THR A 351 18.34 32.28 -1.00
C THR A 351 17.95 32.87 0.37
N GLY A 352 17.72 32.02 1.39
CA GLY A 352 17.76 32.41 2.82
C GLY A 352 17.20 31.36 3.82
N HIS A 353 17.94 31.13 4.93
CA HIS A 353 17.66 30.16 6.03
C HIS A 353 17.19 30.85 7.34
N VAL A 354 16.56 30.09 8.27
CA VAL A 354 16.22 30.49 9.67
C VAL A 354 16.43 29.32 10.66
N SER A 355 16.76 29.61 11.94
CA SER A 355 17.04 28.66 13.04
C SER A 355 16.19 28.92 14.31
N ILE A 356 16.00 27.91 15.20
CA ILE A 356 15.03 27.85 16.33
C ILE A 356 15.70 27.50 17.68
N LYS A 357 15.10 27.91 18.83
CA LYS A 357 15.52 27.58 20.24
C LYS A 357 14.31 27.13 21.11
N LEU A 358 14.52 26.24 22.11
CA LEU A 358 13.47 25.49 22.87
C LEU A 358 13.53 25.64 24.42
N THR A 359 12.40 25.43 25.16
CA THR A 359 12.31 25.37 26.65
C THR A 359 11.09 24.56 27.19
N CYS A 360 11.14 23.95 28.40
CA CYS A 360 10.15 22.97 28.97
C CYS A 360 9.11 23.52 29.99
N LEU A 361 7.94 22.88 30.12
CA LEU A 361 6.84 23.15 31.11
C LEU A 361 6.34 21.90 31.90
N GLU A 362 5.58 22.14 32.99
CA GLU A 362 5.23 21.23 34.12
C GLU A 362 4.40 19.95 33.80
N ASN A 363 3.88 19.78 32.59
CA ASN A 363 3.22 18.55 32.10
C ASN A 363 4.14 17.69 31.20
N GLY A 364 5.44 17.98 31.19
CA GLY A 364 6.43 17.21 30.44
C GLY A 364 6.48 17.53 28.94
N THR A 365 5.97 18.68 28.50
CA THR A 365 6.06 19.12 27.09
C THR A 365 6.96 20.35 26.89
N LEU A 366 7.68 20.38 25.75
CA LEU A 366 8.54 21.46 25.30
C LEU A 366 7.71 22.49 24.51
N GLU A 367 7.85 23.77 24.82
CA GLU A 367 7.25 24.88 24.07
C GLU A 367 8.35 25.60 23.27
N ALA A 368 8.12 25.77 21.96
CA ALA A 368 8.98 26.56 21.07
C ALA A 368 8.32 27.92 20.83
N LYS A 369 8.94 29.03 21.26
CA LYS A 369 8.45 30.37 20.93
C LYS A 369 9.25 30.98 19.79
N ASN A 370 8.57 31.24 18.68
CA ASN A 370 9.13 32.02 17.57
C ASN A 370 8.77 33.50 17.75
N LYS A 371 9.71 34.41 17.52
CA LYS A 371 9.48 35.87 17.57
C LYS A 371 9.92 36.47 16.25
N ARG A 372 8.96 36.91 15.43
CA ARG A 372 9.20 37.78 14.28
C ARG A 372 8.92 39.21 14.71
N THR A 373 9.89 40.11 14.55
CA THR A 373 9.67 41.55 14.72
C THR A 373 9.29 42.11 13.35
N ILE A 374 8.02 42.46 13.17
CA ILE A 374 7.57 43.47 12.21
C ILE A 374 6.81 44.48 13.07
N GLY A 375 6.89 45.78 12.76
CA GLY A 375 6.46 46.87 13.63
C GLY A 375 5.10 46.72 14.35
N HIS A 376 5.00 47.44 15.48
CA HIS A 376 3.84 47.67 16.37
C HIS A 376 2.53 46.91 16.10
N SER A 377 2.50 45.59 16.30
CA SER A 377 1.33 44.85 16.78
C SER A 377 1.75 43.44 17.22
N THR A 378 1.10 42.89 18.25
CA THR A 378 1.38 41.55 18.79
C THR A 378 0.19 40.62 18.56
N MET A 379 0.43 39.46 17.94
CA MET A 379 -0.46 38.30 17.95
C MET A 379 0.35 37.06 18.38
N SER A 380 -0.19 36.26 19.31
CA SER A 380 0.43 35.03 19.81
C SER A 380 -0.38 33.80 19.41
N TRP A 381 0.29 32.73 18.98
CA TRP A 381 -0.27 31.38 18.91
C TRP A 381 0.77 30.37 19.43
N SER A 382 0.32 29.33 20.12
CA SER A 382 1.13 28.30 20.78
C SER A 382 0.87 26.92 20.16
N HIS A 383 1.94 26.15 19.91
CA HIS A 383 1.85 24.71 19.65
C HIS A 383 2.97 23.95 20.37
N VAL A 384 2.65 22.71 20.73
CA VAL A 384 3.35 21.81 21.66
C VAL A 384 3.87 20.59 20.88
N TYR A 385 5.08 20.11 21.17
CA TYR A 385 5.63 18.86 20.60
C TYR A 385 6.32 17.95 21.65
N THR A 386 6.14 16.65 21.46
CA THR A 386 6.75 15.51 22.20
C THR A 386 7.99 14.95 21.48
N PRO A 387 9.05 14.48 22.17
CA PRO A 387 10.31 14.08 21.54
C PRO A 387 10.42 12.58 21.23
N SER A 388 11.11 12.24 20.14
CA SER A 388 11.62 10.88 19.83
C SER A 388 13.12 10.79 20.16
N PRO A 389 13.65 9.62 20.56
CA PRO A 389 14.99 9.49 21.10
C PRO A 389 15.99 9.13 19.99
N THR A 390 17.12 9.85 19.98
CA THR A 390 18.44 9.54 19.38
C THR A 390 18.91 10.58 18.34
N THR A 391 19.76 11.49 18.81
CA THR A 391 20.91 12.02 18.06
C THR A 391 21.79 12.82 19.01
N THR A 392 22.90 12.23 19.40
CA THR A 392 23.97 12.84 20.18
C THR A 392 24.87 13.60 19.22
N THR A 393 24.88 14.94 19.27
CA THR A 393 25.97 15.74 18.70
C THR A 393 26.61 16.57 19.79
N THR A 394 27.85 16.21 20.10
CA THR A 394 28.74 16.86 21.06
C THR A 394 29.38 18.10 20.46
N ARG A 395 29.17 19.26 21.09
CA ARG A 395 30.17 20.34 21.12
C ARG A 395 30.28 20.87 22.54
N ARG A 396 31.43 20.62 23.17
CA ARG A 396 31.82 21.16 24.48
C ARG A 396 32.08 22.66 24.35
N ASN A 397 31.51 23.44 25.26
CA ASN A 397 32.31 24.38 26.04
C ASN A 397 31.69 24.60 27.43
N SER A 398 32.60 24.63 28.39
CA SER A 398 32.47 24.65 29.84
C SER A 398 31.79 25.91 30.37
N HIS A 399 30.75 25.77 31.20
CA HIS A 399 30.78 26.10 32.63
C HIS A 399 29.35 26.02 33.23
N ASP A 400 29.22 25.16 34.24
CA ASP A 400 28.36 25.30 35.41
C ASP A 400 26.86 25.59 35.20
N TYR A 401 26.08 24.53 34.97
CA TYR A 401 24.70 24.45 35.45
C TYR A 401 24.46 23.03 35.98
N ARG A 402 24.08 22.92 37.26
CA ARG A 402 23.51 21.69 37.84
C ARG A 402 22.26 21.34 37.03
N ASN A 403 22.35 20.27 36.23
CA ASN A 403 21.18 19.68 35.60
C ASN A 403 20.27 19.12 36.70
N LEU A 404 19.21 19.86 37.03
CA LEU A 404 18.03 19.28 37.67
C LEU A 404 17.32 18.46 36.60
N PHE A 405 17.51 17.14 36.65
CA PHE A 405 16.71 16.19 35.90
C PHE A 405 15.33 16.11 36.56
N PHE A 406 14.28 16.51 35.85
CA PHE A 406 12.91 16.17 36.20
C PHE A 406 12.55 14.92 35.39
N GLU A 407 12.57 13.77 36.06
CA GLU A 407 11.99 12.54 35.53
C GLU A 407 10.51 12.56 35.89
N CYS A 408 9.64 12.84 34.92
CA CYS A 408 8.21 12.67 35.11
C CYS A 408 7.94 11.16 35.23
N GLU A 409 7.45 10.71 36.40
CA GLU A 409 7.05 9.32 36.60
C GLU A 409 6.01 8.94 35.53
N LYS A 410 6.42 8.09 34.58
CA LYS A 410 5.50 7.45 33.65
C LYS A 410 4.50 6.62 34.45
N PHE A 411 3.20 6.82 34.23
CA PHE A 411 2.21 5.85 34.69
C PHE A 411 2.55 4.48 34.08
N GLY A 412 2.81 3.50 34.94
CA GLY A 412 3.08 2.13 34.52
C GLY A 412 1.78 1.38 34.23
N TRP A 413 1.68 0.74 33.08
CA TRP A 413 0.65 -0.27 32.82
C TRP A 413 1.25 -1.66 33.01
N ASP A 414 0.55 -2.57 33.68
CA ASP A 414 1.06 -3.92 33.95
C ASP A 414 0.06 -4.97 33.42
N LEU A 415 0.59 -6.08 32.92
CA LEU A 415 -0.17 -7.24 32.47
C LEU A 415 -0.17 -8.31 33.57
N TYR A 416 -1.32 -8.89 33.84
CA TYR A 416 -1.49 -9.94 34.83
C TYR A 416 -2.19 -11.14 34.21
N GLU A 417 -1.81 -12.34 34.65
CA GLU A 417 -2.65 -13.52 34.46
C GLU A 417 -3.86 -13.42 35.39
N SER A 418 -5.06 -13.74 34.89
CA SER A 418 -6.27 -13.80 35.70
C SER A 418 -6.29 -15.10 36.50
N LEU A 419 -6.67 -15.05 37.79
CA LEU A 419 -6.86 -16.26 38.60
C LEU A 419 -8.12 -17.04 38.21
N GLN A 420 -8.95 -16.48 37.35
CA GLN A 420 -10.23 -17.02 36.92
C GLN A 420 -10.31 -16.91 35.38
N ILE A 421 -10.80 -17.96 34.74
CA ILE A 421 -11.10 -17.92 33.31
C ILE A 421 -12.30 -16.98 33.10
N PHE A 422 -12.19 -16.03 32.18
CA PHE A 422 -13.31 -15.15 31.88
C PHE A 422 -14.42 -15.92 31.19
N ARG A 423 -15.68 -15.58 31.49
CA ARG A 423 -16.84 -16.35 31.01
C ARG A 423 -16.99 -16.39 29.49
N TRP A 424 -16.41 -15.43 28.78
CA TRP A 424 -16.45 -15.39 27.33
C TRP A 424 -15.18 -15.95 26.67
N CYS A 425 -14.17 -16.33 27.47
CA CYS A 425 -12.96 -16.94 26.93
C CYS A 425 -13.26 -18.38 26.49
N PRO A 426 -12.86 -18.76 25.26
CA PRO A 426 -12.87 -20.16 24.86
C PRO A 426 -11.99 -21.01 25.79
N GLU A 427 -12.33 -22.28 25.96
CA GLU A 427 -11.62 -23.21 26.86
C GLU A 427 -10.13 -23.35 26.54
N TYR A 428 -9.73 -23.14 25.28
CA TYR A 428 -8.35 -23.22 24.81
C TYR A 428 -7.54 -21.92 25.03
N THR A 429 -8.13 -20.89 25.65
CA THR A 429 -7.47 -19.58 25.82
C THR A 429 -7.12 -19.28 27.27
N ALA A 430 -6.01 -18.59 27.47
CA ALA A 430 -5.63 -18.01 28.75
C ALA A 430 -6.27 -16.62 28.94
N SER A 431 -6.60 -16.31 30.20
CA SER A 431 -7.25 -15.05 30.59
C SER A 431 -6.24 -14.06 31.16
N TYR A 432 -6.12 -12.88 30.55
CA TYR A 432 -5.17 -11.83 30.97
C TYR A 432 -5.86 -10.50 31.30
N ILE A 433 -5.25 -9.71 32.18
CA ILE A 433 -5.76 -8.40 32.63
C ILE A 433 -4.68 -7.34 32.36
N ILE A 434 -5.01 -6.33 31.57
CA ILE A 434 -4.23 -5.08 31.49
C ILE A 434 -4.76 -4.11 32.54
N SER A 435 -3.87 -3.56 33.35
CA SER A 435 -4.25 -2.63 34.41
C SER A 435 -3.35 -1.41 34.51
N LYS A 436 -3.92 -0.33 35.03
CA LYS A 436 -3.19 0.88 35.41
C LYS A 436 -2.60 0.68 36.79
N LYS A 437 -1.28 0.83 36.92
CA LYS A 437 -0.62 0.90 38.21
C LYS A 437 -0.95 2.25 38.84
N ASN A 438 -1.54 2.21 40.03
CA ASN A 438 -1.79 3.41 40.82
C ASN A 438 -0.82 3.45 41.99
N VAL A 439 -0.23 4.61 42.24
CA VAL A 439 0.58 4.81 43.43
C VAL A 439 -0.34 4.70 44.66
N ASN A 440 -0.04 3.75 45.56
CA ASN A 440 -0.76 3.50 46.81
C ASN A 440 -2.25 3.13 46.68
N LYS A 441 -2.70 2.66 45.50
CA LYS A 441 -4.05 2.10 45.30
C LYS A 441 -3.95 0.78 44.55
N PRO A 442 -4.93 -0.14 44.69
CA PRO A 442 -4.98 -1.35 43.89
C PRO A 442 -4.97 -1.00 42.38
N PRO A 443 -4.39 -1.87 41.53
CA PRO A 443 -4.40 -1.68 40.09
C PRO A 443 -5.82 -1.54 39.57
N THR A 444 -6.05 -0.60 38.65
CA THR A 444 -7.36 -0.43 38.02
C THR A 444 -7.40 -1.24 36.74
N HIS A 445 -8.37 -2.14 36.61
CA HIS A 445 -8.58 -2.90 35.38
C HIS A 445 -8.93 -1.97 34.22
N ILE A 446 -8.26 -2.14 33.08
CA ILE A 446 -8.54 -1.36 31.88
C ILE A 446 -9.08 -2.25 30.76
N ALA A 447 -8.43 -3.38 30.53
CA ALA A 447 -8.85 -4.35 29.52
C ALA A 447 -8.63 -5.78 30.01
N ARG A 448 -9.42 -6.73 29.47
CA ARG A 448 -9.35 -8.16 29.77
C ARG A 448 -9.27 -8.94 28.47
N LEU A 449 -8.33 -9.86 28.35
CA LEU A 449 -8.00 -10.54 27.11
C LEU A 449 -8.20 -12.04 27.25
N CYS A 450 -8.71 -12.66 26.21
CA CYS A 450 -8.65 -14.10 25.97
C CYS A 450 -7.63 -14.34 24.88
N TYR A 451 -6.55 -15.04 25.19
CA TYR A 451 -5.41 -15.20 24.29
C TYR A 451 -5.06 -16.68 24.15
N ASP A 452 -5.00 -17.15 22.91
CA ASP A 452 -4.56 -18.49 22.54
C ASP A 452 -3.02 -18.51 22.61
N THR A 453 -2.48 -19.10 23.67
CA THR A 453 -1.03 -19.17 23.89
C THR A 453 -0.34 -20.20 23.01
N GLU A 454 -1.07 -21.17 22.47
CA GLU A 454 -0.51 -22.17 21.55
C GLU A 454 -0.34 -21.57 20.15
N ARG A 455 -1.36 -20.85 19.68
CA ARG A 455 -1.33 -20.17 18.37
C ARG A 455 -0.81 -18.74 18.42
N LEU A 456 -0.48 -18.22 19.60
CA LEU A 456 -0.05 -16.84 19.81
C LEU A 456 -1.02 -15.82 19.17
N LEU A 457 -2.32 -16.00 19.44
CA LEU A 457 -3.39 -15.25 18.79
C LEU A 457 -4.38 -14.68 19.81
N LEU A 458 -4.70 -13.40 19.69
CA LEU A 458 -5.77 -12.79 20.46
C LEU A 458 -7.12 -13.33 19.99
N SER A 459 -7.89 -13.95 20.89
CA SER A 459 -9.25 -14.40 20.60
C SER A 459 -10.25 -13.25 20.80
N SER A 460 -10.20 -12.59 21.95
CA SER A 460 -11.06 -11.45 22.25
C SER A 460 -10.51 -10.55 23.35
N VAL A 461 -11.04 -9.33 23.42
CA VAL A 461 -10.69 -8.34 24.44
C VAL A 461 -11.92 -7.54 24.86
N ALA A 462 -12.11 -7.43 26.17
CA ALA A 462 -13.20 -6.69 26.80
C ALA A 462 -12.69 -5.40 27.46
N TYR A 463 -13.38 -4.29 27.21
CA TYR A 463 -13.07 -2.97 27.74
C TYR A 463 -14.34 -2.12 27.86
N ASN A 464 -14.24 -1.03 28.63
CA ASN A 464 -15.36 -0.13 28.85
C ASN A 464 -15.15 1.17 28.06
N ILE A 465 -16.21 1.66 27.44
CA ILE A 465 -16.26 3.00 26.85
C ILE A 465 -17.32 3.79 27.59
N HIS A 466 -16.93 4.89 28.24
CA HIS A 466 -17.87 5.77 28.92
C HIS A 466 -17.41 7.23 28.85
N PRO A 467 -18.35 8.19 28.98
CA PRO A 467 -18.01 9.57 29.29
C PRO A 467 -17.42 9.66 30.69
N ASP A 468 -16.58 10.65 30.94
CA ASP A 468 -15.94 10.81 32.26
C ASP A 468 -16.95 11.22 33.35
N GLU A 469 -18.17 11.64 32.95
CA GLU A 469 -19.20 12.22 33.83
C GLU A 469 -20.37 11.28 34.18
N ILE A 470 -20.44 10.05 33.65
CA ILE A 470 -21.60 9.16 33.87
C ILE A 470 -21.41 8.22 35.07
N LYS A 471 -22.39 8.23 35.99
CA LYS A 471 -22.53 7.21 37.04
C LYS A 471 -23.02 5.89 36.43
N ILE A 472 -22.16 4.87 36.47
CA ILE A 472 -22.38 3.54 35.90
C ILE A 472 -23.34 2.73 36.78
N SER A 473 -24.42 2.19 36.21
CA SER A 473 -25.19 1.11 36.86
C SER A 473 -24.45 -0.23 36.71
N LYS A 474 -24.58 -1.13 37.70
CA LYS A 474 -23.95 -2.47 37.66
C LYS A 474 -24.24 -3.17 36.33
N PRO A 475 -23.21 -3.44 35.49
CA PRO A 475 -23.39 -4.16 34.23
C PRO A 475 -23.74 -5.63 34.44
N THR A 476 -24.23 -6.30 33.39
CA THR A 476 -24.38 -7.78 33.38
C THR A 476 -23.01 -8.44 33.43
N PHE A 477 -21.99 -7.83 32.81
CA PHE A 477 -20.59 -8.14 33.04
C PHE A 477 -19.96 -7.19 34.06
N ASP A 478 -20.11 -7.50 35.36
CA ASP A 478 -19.35 -6.81 36.42
C ASP A 478 -17.91 -7.34 36.48
N PHE A 479 -17.11 -6.68 35.67
CA PHE A 479 -15.69 -6.85 35.48
C PHE A 479 -14.83 -6.72 36.76
N SER A 480 -15.35 -6.14 37.84
CA SER A 480 -14.62 -5.95 39.10
C SER A 480 -14.47 -7.24 39.94
N ASN A 481 -15.17 -8.32 39.58
CA ASN A 481 -15.15 -9.58 40.34
C ASN A 481 -13.95 -10.51 40.03
N TYR A 482 -13.10 -10.15 39.06
CA TYR A 482 -11.97 -10.96 38.64
C TYR A 482 -10.69 -10.58 39.39
N SER A 483 -10.03 -11.55 40.02
CA SER A 483 -8.82 -11.32 40.81
C SER A 483 -7.55 -11.33 39.97
N PHE A 484 -6.62 -10.43 40.30
CA PHE A 484 -5.26 -10.42 39.74
C PHE A 484 -4.46 -11.64 40.21
N GLY A 485 -3.83 -12.34 39.27
CA GLY A 485 -2.78 -13.31 39.52
C GLY A 485 -1.39 -12.68 39.46
N ASN A 486 -0.41 -13.43 38.95
CA ASN A 486 0.97 -12.94 38.87
C ASN A 486 1.12 -11.88 37.77
N ALA A 487 1.89 -10.84 38.08
CA ALA A 487 2.31 -9.86 37.07
C ALA A 487 3.28 -10.53 36.09
N ILE A 488 3.01 -10.39 34.79
CA ILE A 488 3.81 -10.98 33.73
C ILE A 488 4.85 -9.95 33.30
N LYS A 489 6.12 -10.28 33.51
CA LYS A 489 7.24 -9.42 33.14
C LYS A 489 7.72 -9.65 31.72
N ASN A 490 7.70 -10.91 31.27
CA ASN A 490 8.09 -11.33 29.94
C ASN A 490 6.94 -12.14 29.36
N PHE A 491 6.20 -11.57 28.42
CA PHE A 491 5.19 -12.30 27.67
C PHE A 491 5.82 -12.72 26.34
N GLN A 492 5.69 -14.00 25.97
CA GLN A 492 6.15 -14.46 24.67
C GLN A 492 5.12 -14.04 23.63
N PHE A 493 5.46 -13.02 22.84
CA PHE A 493 4.71 -12.59 21.67
C PHE A 493 5.65 -12.55 20.47
N ILE A 494 5.10 -12.55 19.27
CA ILE A 494 5.89 -12.42 18.05
C ILE A 494 6.40 -10.99 17.98
N GLU A 495 7.71 -10.80 17.77
CA GLU A 495 8.32 -9.48 17.59
C GLU A 495 7.53 -8.61 16.60
N GLU A 496 7.64 -7.30 16.74
CA GLU A 496 6.85 -6.27 16.03
C GLU A 496 6.80 -6.39 14.49
N GLU A 497 7.59 -7.28 13.87
CA GLU A 497 7.60 -7.53 12.42
C GLU A 497 6.30 -8.15 11.86
N GLY A 498 5.36 -8.61 12.70
CA GLY A 498 3.99 -8.94 12.29
C GLY A 498 3.84 -10.15 11.34
N LEU A 499 2.61 -10.44 10.91
CA LEU A 499 2.36 -11.44 9.86
C LEU A 499 2.91 -10.90 8.53
N THR A 500 4.00 -11.48 8.03
CA THR A 500 4.58 -11.16 6.73
C THR A 500 4.24 -12.25 5.70
N PRO A 501 4.21 -11.93 4.39
CA PRO A 501 4.02 -12.95 3.35
C PRO A 501 5.02 -14.11 3.46
N LEU A 502 6.21 -13.88 4.00
CA LEU A 502 7.25 -14.91 4.17
C LEU A 502 6.90 -15.99 5.20
N LEU A 503 5.80 -15.85 5.94
CA LEU A 503 5.32 -16.85 6.89
C LEU A 503 4.44 -17.93 6.24
N PHE A 504 4.08 -17.80 4.96
CA PHE A 504 3.37 -18.82 4.21
C PHE A 504 4.36 -19.65 3.37
N GLU A 505 4.30 -20.97 3.48
CA GLU A 505 5.15 -21.86 2.66
C GLU A 505 4.71 -21.86 1.19
N ASP A 506 3.40 -21.76 0.95
CA ASP A 506 2.83 -21.72 -0.39
C ASP A 506 2.92 -20.31 -0.99
N LYS A 507 3.61 -20.17 -2.13
CA LYS A 507 3.76 -18.91 -2.87
C LYS A 507 2.41 -18.29 -3.26
N GLN A 508 1.40 -19.09 -3.60
CA GLN A 508 0.06 -18.61 -3.91
C GLN A 508 -0.57 -17.92 -2.69
N PHE A 509 -0.36 -18.45 -1.50
CA PHE A 509 -0.82 -17.84 -0.24
C PHE A 509 -0.05 -16.56 0.08
N GLN A 510 1.26 -16.52 -0.20
CA GLN A 510 2.03 -15.27 -0.12
C GLN A 510 1.45 -14.20 -1.05
N ASP A 511 1.15 -14.58 -2.29
CA ASP A 511 0.58 -13.69 -3.29
C ASP A 511 -0.83 -13.21 -2.88
N TRP A 512 -1.68 -14.09 -2.32
CA TRP A 512 -3.00 -13.70 -1.81
C TRP A 512 -2.96 -12.79 -0.60
N PHE A 513 -2.07 -13.08 0.36
CA PHE A 513 -1.89 -12.23 1.54
C PHE A 513 -1.38 -10.83 1.14
N THR A 514 -0.41 -10.79 0.23
CA THR A 514 0.14 -9.54 -0.31
C THR A 514 -0.91 -8.77 -1.10
N PHE A 515 -1.67 -9.47 -1.95
CA PHE A 515 -2.75 -8.88 -2.74
C PHE A 515 -3.86 -8.28 -1.88
N GLY A 516 -4.30 -9.02 -0.85
CA GLY A 516 -5.32 -8.54 0.06
C GLY A 516 -4.87 -7.36 0.91
N ASN A 517 -3.58 -6.99 0.85
CA ASN A 517 -3.00 -5.92 1.65
C ASN A 517 -3.33 -6.11 3.14
N PHE A 518 -3.10 -7.34 3.62
CA PHE A 518 -3.31 -7.69 5.01
C PHE A 518 -2.16 -7.15 5.87
N HIS A 519 -2.48 -6.63 7.03
CA HIS A 519 -1.49 -6.10 7.98
C HIS A 519 -1.92 -6.37 9.42
N TYR A 520 -0.94 -6.33 10.33
CA TYR A 520 -1.17 -6.54 11.75
C TYR A 520 -1.48 -5.19 12.43
N ALA A 521 -2.59 -5.09 13.15
CA ALA A 521 -2.97 -3.86 13.85
C ALA A 521 -3.88 -4.15 15.06
N PRO A 522 -3.93 -3.25 16.07
CA PRO A 522 -4.68 -3.49 17.30
C PRO A 522 -6.17 -3.74 17.00
N LEU A 523 -6.74 -4.76 17.63
CA LEU A 523 -8.17 -5.03 17.59
C LEU A 523 -8.97 -3.90 18.26
N ILE A 524 -8.38 -3.28 19.29
CA ILE A 524 -8.93 -2.09 19.97
C ILE A 524 -8.31 -0.85 19.36
N GLU A 525 -9.12 0.00 18.75
CA GLU A 525 -8.69 1.29 18.22
C GLU A 525 -9.55 2.41 18.82
N ASN A 526 -9.29 2.71 20.09
CA ASN A 526 -9.94 3.79 20.83
C ASN A 526 -8.88 4.81 21.26
N ILE A 527 -9.11 6.10 21.00
CA ILE A 527 -8.14 7.15 21.30
C ILE A 527 -7.81 7.23 22.79
N LYS A 528 -8.78 6.94 23.68
CA LYS A 528 -8.58 6.88 25.13
C LYS A 528 -7.70 5.71 25.57
N LEU A 529 -7.50 4.71 24.71
CA LEU A 529 -6.68 3.51 24.96
C LEU A 529 -5.38 3.51 24.15
N LYS A 530 -5.02 4.62 23.51
CA LYS A 530 -3.86 4.72 22.61
C LYS A 530 -2.56 4.26 23.26
N GLU A 531 -2.27 4.73 24.47
CA GLU A 531 -1.06 4.34 25.22
C GLU A 531 -1.00 2.84 25.51
N ILE A 532 -2.15 2.21 25.73
CA ILE A 532 -2.26 0.76 25.98
C ILE A 532 -2.03 0.00 24.68
N THR A 533 -2.60 0.45 23.57
CA THR A 533 -2.38 -0.16 22.26
C THR A 533 -0.95 0.02 21.77
N GLU A 534 -0.28 1.12 22.11
CA GLU A 534 1.14 1.34 21.82
C GLU A 534 2.02 0.40 22.67
N LYS A 535 1.73 0.27 23.97
CA LYS A 535 2.53 -0.58 24.87
C LYS A 535 2.31 -2.08 24.68
N PHE A 536 1.07 -2.50 24.44
CA PHE A 536 0.66 -3.91 24.33
C PHE A 536 0.24 -4.27 22.91
N GLY A 537 0.71 -3.52 21.91
CA GLY A 537 0.33 -3.71 20.49
C GLY A 537 0.49 -5.15 20.05
N ALA A 538 1.64 -5.78 20.31
CA ALA A 538 1.87 -7.17 19.93
C ALA A 538 0.85 -8.18 20.49
N LEU A 539 0.25 -7.91 21.66
CA LEU A 539 -0.82 -8.73 22.26
C LEU A 539 -2.20 -8.42 21.71
N LEU A 540 -2.41 -7.16 21.33
CA LEU A 540 -3.70 -6.64 20.89
C LEU A 540 -3.89 -6.72 19.39
N ASN A 541 -2.81 -6.91 18.64
CA ASN A 541 -2.83 -6.93 17.20
C ASN A 541 -3.46 -8.21 16.66
N VAL A 542 -4.27 -8.04 15.62
CA VAL A 542 -4.85 -9.11 14.81
C VAL A 542 -4.61 -8.81 13.34
N THR A 543 -4.84 -9.79 12.48
CA THR A 543 -4.71 -9.62 11.03
C THR A 543 -5.93 -8.91 10.47
N TRP A 544 -5.70 -7.75 9.87
CA TRP A 544 -6.73 -6.95 9.24
C TRP A 544 -6.58 -6.97 7.73
N TRP A 545 -7.69 -7.11 7.03
CA TRP A 545 -7.80 -6.58 5.69
C TRP A 545 -7.80 -5.03 5.76
N SER A 546 -6.84 -4.40 5.07
CA SER A 546 -6.69 -2.93 5.02
C SER A 546 -7.98 -2.18 4.75
N ASN A 547 -8.71 -2.54 3.70
CA ASN A 547 -9.88 -1.76 3.32
C ASN A 547 -11.03 -1.91 4.32
N LEU A 548 -11.21 -3.08 4.95
CA LEU A 548 -12.18 -3.21 6.04
C LEU A 548 -11.82 -2.26 7.19
N ARG A 549 -10.57 -2.34 7.66
CA ARG A 549 -10.10 -1.58 8.82
C ARG A 549 -10.21 -0.07 8.59
N LEU A 550 -9.72 0.40 7.44
CA LEU A 550 -9.68 1.82 7.08
C LEU A 550 -10.99 2.34 6.50
N GLY A 551 -11.86 1.46 6.04
CA GLY A 551 -13.17 1.75 5.46
C GLY A 551 -14.29 1.66 6.49
N ASN A 552 -15.16 0.65 6.36
CA ASN A 552 -16.37 0.56 7.16
C ASN A 552 -16.10 0.42 8.66
N TRP A 553 -15.02 -0.28 9.06
CA TRP A 553 -14.70 -0.41 10.48
C TRP A 553 -14.31 0.93 11.10
N LYS A 554 -13.45 1.73 10.45
CA LYS A 554 -13.10 3.09 10.88
C LYS A 554 -14.35 3.98 10.98
N LYS A 555 -15.25 3.93 9.99
CA LYS A 555 -16.51 4.69 10.02
C LYS A 555 -17.39 4.31 11.21
N TYR A 556 -17.55 3.01 11.45
CA TYR A 556 -18.25 2.48 12.62
C TYR A 556 -17.61 2.96 13.93
N ARG A 557 -16.28 2.86 14.07
CA ARG A 557 -15.57 3.29 15.28
C ARG A 557 -15.74 4.77 15.55
N ASN A 558 -15.64 5.62 14.52
CA ASN A 558 -15.85 7.06 14.66
C ASN A 558 -17.30 7.37 15.09
N ALA A 559 -18.28 6.63 14.57
CA ALA A 559 -19.68 6.76 14.98
C ALA A 559 -19.89 6.32 16.44
N LEU A 560 -19.26 5.20 16.85
CA LEU A 560 -19.29 4.70 18.23
C LEU A 560 -18.65 5.70 19.19
N GLU A 561 -17.49 6.27 18.84
CA GLU A 561 -16.80 7.27 19.63
C GLU A 561 -17.69 8.51 19.86
N LYS A 562 -18.26 9.05 18.78
CA LYS A 562 -19.20 10.19 18.84
C LYS A 562 -20.42 9.89 19.70
N HIS A 563 -20.99 8.69 19.59
CA HIS A 563 -22.13 8.25 20.40
C HIS A 563 -21.75 8.06 21.88
N SER A 564 -20.56 7.52 22.13
CA SER A 564 -20.03 7.23 23.46
C SER A 564 -19.69 8.48 24.28
N ALA A 565 -19.76 9.68 23.69
CA ALA A 565 -19.74 10.94 24.42
C ALA A 565 -20.98 11.12 25.32
N LYS A 566 -22.08 10.38 25.07
CA LYS A 566 -23.34 10.48 25.82
C LYS A 566 -23.85 9.14 26.35
N ALA A 567 -23.29 8.03 25.87
CA ALA A 567 -23.68 6.68 26.25
C ALA A 567 -22.45 5.89 26.71
N ALA A 568 -22.66 4.96 27.63
CA ALA A 568 -21.61 4.09 28.13
C ALA A 568 -21.88 2.63 27.74
N TYR A 569 -20.84 1.93 27.32
CA TYR A 569 -20.90 0.56 26.84
C TYR A 569 -19.78 -0.27 27.46
N ASN A 570 -20.10 -1.51 27.81
CA ASN A 570 -19.13 -2.59 27.82
C ASN A 570 -18.98 -3.08 26.38
N VAL A 571 -17.74 -3.19 25.91
CA VAL A 571 -17.43 -3.67 24.57
C VAL A 571 -16.56 -4.91 24.69
N ILE A 572 -16.97 -5.99 24.04
CA ILE A 572 -16.13 -7.16 23.80
C ILE A 572 -15.84 -7.18 22.30
N SER A 573 -14.58 -7.00 21.95
CA SER A 573 -14.10 -7.12 20.58
C SER A 573 -13.45 -8.48 20.40
N GLY A 574 -13.73 -9.17 19.29
CA GLY A 574 -13.10 -10.46 19.01
C GLY A 574 -12.93 -10.70 17.52
N ILE A 575 -12.21 -11.78 17.24
CA ILE A 575 -12.05 -12.33 15.89
C ILE A 575 -12.84 -13.63 15.79
N GLY A 576 -13.09 -14.17 14.60
CA GLY A 576 -13.70 -15.48 14.46
C GLY A 576 -13.66 -16.03 13.04
N GLY A 577 -13.96 -17.32 12.91
CA GLY A 577 -13.90 -18.03 11.63
C GLY A 577 -12.50 -18.11 11.04
N LYS A 578 -12.39 -18.76 9.88
CA LYS A 578 -11.13 -18.96 9.17
C LYS A 578 -11.24 -18.35 7.78
N LEU A 579 -10.33 -17.45 7.43
CA LEU A 579 -10.30 -16.83 6.12
C LEU A 579 -9.98 -17.88 5.07
N GLU A 580 -10.87 -18.03 4.10
CA GLU A 580 -10.64 -18.88 2.94
C GLU A 580 -10.34 -18.02 1.70
N VAL A 581 -9.40 -18.51 0.89
CA VAL A 581 -8.94 -17.82 -0.32
C VAL A 581 -9.10 -18.71 -1.56
N PRO A 582 -9.32 -18.11 -2.74
CA PRO A 582 -9.41 -18.83 -4.00
C PRO A 582 -8.22 -19.76 -4.27
N ASP A 583 -8.49 -21.01 -4.61
CA ASP A 583 -7.50 -21.91 -5.17
C ASP A 583 -7.40 -21.73 -6.69
N SER A 584 -6.24 -21.28 -7.15
CA SER A 584 -5.90 -21.10 -8.56
C SER A 584 -5.24 -22.33 -9.21
N SER A 585 -5.18 -23.47 -8.52
CA SER A 585 -4.47 -24.66 -9.00
C SER A 585 -5.17 -25.44 -10.13
N GLY A 586 -6.38 -25.06 -10.56
CA GLY A 586 -7.16 -25.77 -11.58
C GLY A 586 -7.63 -24.89 -12.75
N CYS A 587 -7.63 -25.46 -13.96
CA CYS A 587 -8.27 -24.90 -15.17
C CYS A 587 -9.79 -25.13 -15.22
N ASP A 588 -10.36 -25.80 -14.22
CA ASP A 588 -11.80 -26.06 -14.12
C ASP A 588 -12.48 -24.91 -13.36
N ASN A 589 -13.65 -24.48 -13.84
CA ASN A 589 -14.40 -23.29 -13.42
C ASN A 589 -14.91 -23.29 -11.96
N THR A 590 -14.40 -24.16 -11.09
CA THR A 590 -14.75 -24.21 -9.67
C THR A 590 -13.57 -23.77 -8.84
N THR A 591 -13.65 -22.57 -8.28
CA THR A 591 -12.69 -22.06 -7.30
C THR A 591 -12.90 -22.80 -5.98
N GLU A 592 -12.04 -23.78 -5.68
CA GLU A 592 -11.97 -24.35 -4.32
C GLU A 592 -11.45 -23.26 -3.37
N MET A 593 -11.97 -23.18 -2.15
CA MET A 593 -11.53 -22.20 -1.16
C MET A 593 -10.61 -22.90 -0.15
N LYS A 594 -9.45 -22.32 0.14
CA LYS A 594 -8.47 -22.88 1.09
C LYS A 594 -8.22 -21.93 2.25
N VAL A 595 -8.13 -22.49 3.46
CA VAL A 595 -7.81 -21.69 4.65
C VAL A 595 -6.39 -21.16 4.56
N LEU A 596 -6.25 -19.85 4.75
CA LEU A 596 -4.96 -19.19 4.76
C LEU A 596 -4.28 -19.40 6.12
N VAL A 597 -3.35 -20.36 6.17
CA VAL A 597 -2.63 -20.81 7.38
C VAL A 597 -1.14 -20.51 7.25
N ASP A 598 -0.55 -19.93 8.28
CA ASP A 598 0.89 -19.67 8.31
C ASP A 598 1.71 -20.85 8.89
N LYS A 599 3.04 -20.72 8.91
CA LYS A 599 3.95 -21.74 9.44
C LYS A 599 3.77 -22.12 10.92
N TYR A 600 2.98 -21.35 11.68
CA TYR A 600 2.64 -21.60 13.09
C TYR A 600 1.21 -22.13 13.26
N ASP A 601 0.58 -22.61 12.18
CA ASP A 601 -0.82 -23.05 12.15
C ASP A 601 -1.81 -21.95 12.55
N ARG A 602 -1.44 -20.67 12.35
CA ARG A 602 -2.32 -19.54 12.61
C ARG A 602 -3.18 -19.30 11.38
N HIS A 603 -4.49 -19.31 11.60
CA HIS A 603 -5.44 -18.89 10.59
C HIS A 603 -5.65 -17.38 10.66
N ILE A 604 -5.83 -16.76 9.50
CA ILE A 604 -6.34 -15.39 9.43
C ILE A 604 -7.83 -15.43 9.75
N PRO A 605 -8.35 -14.54 10.62
CA PRO A 605 -9.77 -14.56 10.95
C PRO A 605 -10.62 -14.09 9.78
N ALA A 606 -11.70 -14.81 9.49
CA ALA A 606 -12.69 -14.41 8.50
C ALA A 606 -13.58 -13.27 8.99
N TYR A 607 -13.75 -13.15 10.31
CA TYR A 607 -14.65 -12.19 10.93
C TYR A 607 -13.95 -11.40 12.03
N ILE A 608 -14.34 -10.14 12.14
CA ILE A 608 -14.02 -9.28 13.28
C ILE A 608 -15.33 -8.73 13.82
N TRP A 609 -15.52 -8.74 15.13
CA TRP A 609 -16.81 -8.41 15.72
C TRP A 609 -16.65 -7.59 17.00
N ASN A 610 -17.65 -6.75 17.27
CA ASN A 610 -17.86 -6.11 18.57
C ASN A 610 -19.23 -6.51 19.10
N TYR A 611 -19.24 -7.03 20.33
CA TYR A 611 -20.43 -7.12 21.17
C TYR A 611 -20.55 -5.84 22.01
N LEU A 612 -21.68 -5.16 21.93
CA LEU A 612 -21.96 -3.93 22.67
C LEU A 612 -23.07 -4.16 23.69
N GLU A 613 -22.70 -4.06 24.97
CA GLU A 613 -23.62 -4.07 26.09
C GLU A 613 -23.77 -2.64 26.66
N PRO A 614 -24.94 -2.00 26.53
CA PRO A 614 -25.15 -0.68 27.08
C PRO A 614 -25.19 -0.73 28.62
N LEU A 615 -24.44 0.17 29.25
CA LEU A 615 -24.43 0.32 30.71
C LEU A 615 -25.67 1.04 31.25
N GLN A 616 -26.56 1.49 30.37
CA GLN A 616 -27.81 2.18 30.69
C GLN A 616 -28.98 1.34 30.17
N LYS A 617 -30.01 1.10 31.00
CA LYS A 617 -31.13 0.17 30.75
C LYS A 617 -32.01 0.48 29.53
N THR A 618 -31.81 1.60 28.84
CA THR A 618 -32.70 2.08 27.78
C THR A 618 -32.35 1.55 26.38
N SER A 619 -31.19 0.92 26.21
CA SER A 619 -30.73 0.41 24.91
C SER A 619 -30.64 -1.11 24.92
N LYS A 620 -30.90 -1.75 23.76
CA LYS A 620 -30.69 -3.18 23.58
C LYS A 620 -29.23 -3.49 23.28
N GLU A 621 -28.79 -4.64 23.76
CA GLU A 621 -27.53 -5.27 23.39
C GLU A 621 -27.56 -5.72 21.92
N PHE A 622 -26.42 -5.67 21.23
CA PHE A 622 -26.29 -6.19 19.87
C PHE A 622 -24.84 -6.51 19.55
N ALA A 623 -24.63 -7.27 18.48
CA ALA A 623 -23.32 -7.49 17.89
C ALA A 623 -23.21 -6.76 16.55
N ILE A 624 -22.05 -6.19 16.26
CA ILE A 624 -21.69 -5.73 14.91
C ILE A 624 -20.52 -6.57 14.43
N ILE A 625 -20.65 -7.08 13.21
CA ILE A 625 -19.78 -8.10 12.64
C ILE A 625 -19.27 -7.58 11.30
N ALA A 626 -18.00 -7.83 11.03
CA ALA A 626 -17.30 -7.42 9.84
C ALA A 626 -16.64 -8.61 9.17
N PHE A 627 -16.80 -8.76 7.86
CA PHE A 627 -16.15 -9.77 7.06
C PHE A 627 -14.77 -9.29 6.61
N ASN A 628 -13.72 -9.99 7.06
CA ASN A 628 -12.32 -9.60 6.96
C ASN A 628 -11.64 -10.19 5.73
N SER A 629 -12.24 -10.00 4.55
CA SER A 629 -11.77 -10.61 3.30
C SER A 629 -12.04 -9.73 2.08
N PRO A 630 -11.05 -9.52 1.19
CA PRO A 630 -11.30 -8.96 -0.13
C PRO A 630 -12.04 -9.95 -1.05
N PHE A 631 -12.09 -11.24 -0.71
CA PHE A 631 -12.57 -12.32 -1.58
C PHE A 631 -14.09 -12.49 -1.59
N TYR A 632 -14.85 -11.46 -1.20
CA TYR A 632 -16.32 -11.49 -1.08
C TYR A 632 -17.04 -12.10 -2.29
N GLU A 633 -16.67 -11.72 -3.52
CA GLU A 633 -17.36 -12.18 -4.73
C GLU A 633 -17.23 -13.69 -5.00
N PHE A 634 -16.38 -14.40 -4.25
CA PHE A 634 -16.24 -15.86 -4.32
C PHE A 634 -17.17 -16.62 -3.35
N TYR A 635 -17.93 -15.91 -2.51
CA TYR A 635 -18.84 -16.49 -1.53
C TYR A 635 -20.30 -16.22 -1.92
N GLU A 636 -21.23 -17.08 -1.46
CA GLU A 636 -22.65 -16.72 -1.49
C GLU A 636 -22.95 -15.73 -0.35
N GLU A 637 -23.90 -14.79 -0.55
CA GLU A 637 -24.21 -13.77 0.46
C GLU A 637 -24.60 -14.38 1.82
N GLY A 638 -25.29 -15.54 1.80
CA GLY A 638 -25.70 -16.27 2.99
C GLY A 638 -24.54 -16.89 3.79
N ASP A 639 -23.40 -17.16 3.15
CA ASP A 639 -22.22 -17.71 3.80
C ASP A 639 -21.43 -16.66 4.59
N ILE A 640 -21.70 -15.38 4.31
CA ILE A 640 -21.02 -14.23 4.90
C ILE A 640 -21.92 -13.54 5.92
N VAL A 641 -23.16 -13.25 5.53
CA VAL A 641 -24.14 -12.58 6.38
C VAL A 641 -25.06 -13.63 6.98
N PHE A 642 -24.59 -14.25 8.06
CA PHE A 642 -25.24 -15.39 8.70
C PHE A 642 -26.38 -15.03 9.68
N CYS A 643 -26.74 -13.76 9.80
CA CYS A 643 -27.81 -13.30 10.70
C CYS A 643 -28.71 -12.29 9.99
N LYS A 644 -29.89 -12.04 10.58
CA LYS A 644 -30.74 -10.95 10.10
C LYS A 644 -30.11 -9.61 10.48
N ASP A 645 -29.78 -8.80 9.47
CA ASP A 645 -29.19 -7.48 9.70
C ASP A 645 -30.17 -6.50 10.38
N ILE A 646 -29.85 -6.12 11.61
CA ILE A 646 -30.60 -5.17 12.43
C ILE A 646 -29.95 -3.78 12.51
N CYS A 647 -28.92 -3.46 11.71
CA CYS A 647 -28.26 -2.15 11.77
C CYS A 647 -29.25 -1.00 11.55
N HIS A 648 -30.34 -1.25 10.82
CA HIS A 648 -31.39 -0.25 10.60
C HIS A 648 -32.11 0.18 11.89
N LYS A 649 -32.10 -0.66 12.94
CA LYS A 649 -32.70 -0.38 14.26
C LYS A 649 -31.77 0.46 15.16
N ILE A 650 -30.54 0.72 14.74
CA ILE A 650 -29.50 1.38 15.55
C ILE A 650 -29.30 2.80 15.01
N ASN A 651 -30.03 3.75 15.57
CA ASN A 651 -30.16 5.10 15.00
C ASN A 651 -28.81 5.84 14.83
N TRP A 652 -27.86 5.66 15.75
CA TRP A 652 -26.56 6.35 15.66
C TRP A 652 -25.65 5.81 14.55
N LEU A 653 -26.01 4.67 13.93
CA LEU A 653 -25.33 4.13 12.74
C LEU A 653 -25.92 4.64 11.42
N GLU A 654 -26.98 5.45 11.43
CA GLU A 654 -27.73 5.87 10.23
C GLU A 654 -26.83 6.45 9.12
N ASN A 655 -25.86 7.30 9.49
CA ASN A 655 -24.99 7.98 8.53
C ASN A 655 -23.84 7.11 7.98
N VAL A 656 -23.59 5.93 8.57
CA VAL A 656 -22.48 5.05 8.17
C VAL A 656 -22.96 3.72 7.61
N ARG A 657 -24.17 3.27 7.98
CA ARG A 657 -24.71 1.96 7.58
C ARG A 657 -24.93 1.82 6.07
N SER A 658 -25.10 2.94 5.35
CA SER A 658 -25.26 2.92 3.88
C SER A 658 -24.04 2.33 3.17
N THR A 659 -22.86 2.42 3.78
CA THR A 659 -21.63 1.87 3.18
C THR A 659 -21.30 0.45 3.63
N PHE A 660 -22.01 -0.10 4.62
CA PHE A 660 -21.71 -1.42 5.20
C PHE A 660 -21.86 -2.60 4.23
N ARG A 661 -22.55 -2.39 3.09
CA ARG A 661 -22.71 -3.39 2.03
C ARG A 661 -21.70 -3.24 0.89
N TYR A 662 -20.87 -2.20 0.89
CA TYR A 662 -19.82 -2.01 -0.09
C TYR A 662 -18.67 -2.96 0.18
N ALA A 663 -18.49 -3.95 -0.71
CA ALA A 663 -17.54 -5.03 -0.51
C ALA A 663 -16.13 -4.46 -0.41
N ASN A 664 -15.78 -3.49 -1.26
CA ASN A 664 -14.47 -2.85 -1.29
C ASN A 664 -14.11 -2.09 0.01
N MET A 665 -15.09 -1.78 0.85
CA MET A 665 -14.90 -1.13 2.16
C MET A 665 -14.98 -2.10 3.35
N GLY A 666 -15.13 -3.41 3.08
CA GLY A 666 -15.37 -4.45 4.07
C GLY A 666 -16.83 -4.56 4.47
N ILE A 667 -17.45 -5.71 4.24
CA ILE A 667 -18.86 -5.90 4.58
C ILE A 667 -19.04 -5.90 6.09
N MET A 668 -20.05 -5.19 6.55
CA MET A 668 -20.46 -5.13 7.95
C MET A 668 -21.96 -5.34 8.10
N PHE A 669 -22.38 -5.92 9.21
CA PHE A 669 -23.78 -6.15 9.52
C PHE A 669 -23.98 -6.23 11.05
N CYS A 670 -25.21 -6.00 11.50
CA CYS A 670 -25.54 -6.03 12.93
C CYS A 670 -26.48 -7.20 13.21
N CYS A 671 -26.25 -7.92 14.30
CA CYS A 671 -27.03 -9.09 14.71
C CYS A 671 -27.62 -8.92 16.10
N GLU A 672 -28.77 -9.55 16.33
CA GLU A 672 -29.21 -9.88 17.69
C GLU A 672 -28.29 -10.98 18.25
N LEU A 673 -28.03 -10.99 19.56
CA LEU A 673 -27.05 -11.91 20.16
C LEU A 673 -27.42 -13.38 19.99
N ASP A 674 -28.72 -13.70 20.06
CA ASP A 674 -29.22 -15.07 19.95
C ASP A 674 -28.93 -15.69 18.57
N ASP A 675 -28.85 -14.86 17.53
CA ASP A 675 -28.50 -15.32 16.18
C ASP A 675 -27.00 -15.61 16.09
N VAL A 676 -26.17 -14.75 16.69
CA VAL A 676 -24.72 -14.95 16.72
C VAL A 676 -24.32 -16.20 17.51
N GLN A 677 -24.94 -16.41 18.67
CA GLN A 677 -24.66 -17.56 19.53
C GLN A 677 -25.03 -18.92 18.91
N LYS A 678 -25.91 -18.92 17.90
CA LYS A 678 -26.27 -20.12 17.13
C LYS A 678 -25.41 -20.32 15.89
N SER A 679 -24.65 -19.30 15.50
CA SER A 679 -23.80 -19.33 14.31
C SER A 679 -22.55 -20.16 14.58
N GLU A 680 -22.21 -21.02 13.61
CA GLU A 680 -20.94 -21.76 13.63
C GLU A 680 -19.75 -20.90 13.19
N HIS A 681 -19.99 -19.70 12.65
CA HIS A 681 -18.94 -18.80 12.16
C HIS A 681 -18.15 -18.11 13.27
N LEU A 682 -18.74 -17.94 14.48
CA LEU A 682 -18.13 -17.27 15.63
C LEU A 682 -18.13 -18.17 16.86
N ASP A 683 -17.31 -19.21 16.82
CA ASP A 683 -17.14 -20.22 17.87
C ASP A 683 -16.67 -19.66 19.23
N ASN A 684 -16.02 -18.49 19.22
CA ASN A 684 -15.53 -17.78 20.40
C ASN A 684 -16.45 -16.62 20.86
N PHE A 685 -17.67 -16.52 20.34
CA PHE A 685 -18.61 -15.49 20.78
C PHE A 685 -19.18 -15.77 22.19
N PRO A 686 -19.38 -14.76 23.06
CA PRO A 686 -19.90 -14.97 24.41
C PRO A 686 -21.28 -15.66 24.42
N LYS A 687 -21.45 -16.71 25.24
CA LYS A 687 -22.74 -17.42 25.43
C LYS A 687 -23.50 -16.90 26.66
N LYS A 688 -24.84 -16.78 26.55
CA LYS A 688 -25.70 -16.15 27.58
C LYS A 688 -26.00 -17.04 28.81
N ASN A 689 -25.76 -18.35 28.73
CA ASN A 689 -26.34 -19.34 29.66
C ASN A 689 -25.40 -19.98 30.70
N ASP A 690 -24.15 -19.56 30.87
CA ASP A 690 -23.24 -20.19 31.84
C ASP A 690 -23.43 -19.70 33.30
N ALA A 691 -24.66 -19.35 33.67
CA ALA A 691 -25.01 -18.86 35.00
C ALA A 691 -25.07 -19.96 36.08
N GLU A 692 -25.01 -21.26 35.73
CA GLU A 692 -25.24 -22.35 36.69
C GLU A 692 -24.07 -23.33 36.95
N ASP A 693 -22.96 -23.37 36.21
CA ASP A 693 -22.05 -24.53 36.33
C ASP A 693 -20.53 -24.26 36.34
N VAL A 694 -20.07 -23.16 36.94
CA VAL A 694 -18.61 -22.91 37.12
C VAL A 694 -18.07 -23.42 38.47
N THR A 695 -18.92 -23.80 39.43
CA THR A 695 -18.47 -24.30 40.73
C THR A 695 -17.97 -25.75 40.75
N LYS A 696 -17.96 -26.47 39.62
CA LYS A 696 -17.64 -27.91 39.59
C LYS A 696 -16.43 -28.37 38.78
N ARG A 697 -15.74 -27.50 38.05
CA ARG A 697 -14.53 -27.90 37.31
C ARG A 697 -13.29 -27.28 37.97
N ARG A 698 -12.74 -28.03 38.92
CA ARG A 698 -11.45 -27.80 39.56
C ARG A 698 -10.50 -28.91 39.18
#